data_AF-A0A8T4IA08-F1
#
_entry.id   AF-A0A8T4IA08-F1
#
_cell.length_a   1.000
_cell.length_b   1.000
_cell.length_c   1.000
_cell.angle_alpha   90.00
_cell.angle_beta   90.00
_cell.angle_gamma   90.00
#
_symmetry.space_group_name_H-M   'P 1'
#
loop_
_entity.id
_entity.type
_entity.pdbx_description
1 polymer ?
#
loop_
_entity_poly.entity_id
_entity_poly.type
_entity_poly.pdbx_seq_one_letter_code
_entity_poly.pdbx_strand_id
1 'polypeptide(L)'
;MDRNRWSKIERRAFDAFPGGGAETCLPASEGECVAKTARRTIWKVAIAGVVLVPATALGALPSNAAQANGNSGQSSDGKQATADATAVSQADEPIIPENEFDKALPPLSDNINAPLEPMPVPGATSQTTGTTPTGELAPPQQLPDESELAQPLPPIDTFDSTPPPEIAGVTDNSNVEISYDTVVHGLDQVGLEGQFHDLSALEDGGGKAANATMVRARAKEDEELAVRLMKSIGYYDGTATSKIEQVTDQSGKVRAVINADPGKQYTLGSITTKGDPTTPAGLVDKALPLKVGDPIEADRVQGAEANVSLKLPQEGYPFFELGDRDILLDGQSYTGAYTLPYTLGPRSSFGGYRTNGDLAFSAEHVGVLARFDRGELYDVRKVDDLRKALVATGLFSSVSVKPVRTGKKAPDGTEYVDLLVHQNAGPPRTLAAEAGYSTGQGIRLQGSWTHRNLFPPEGALIVKGVAGTLEQGLSTTFRRSNAGRRDRTVTLGISANHNKYDAYEAFTGSLFGRISYDSTPIWQKRFTYGYGFELIGTNEDVYNFDAGERQRKTFGIAALPLTAGFDTSDDLLNPTRGFRIHANVSPEAAVKSGFRPYSRITLEGTGYYPVSDSLVIAGRAKVGTIAGISRNDLPPSRRYYAGGGGSVRGYAYQSLGPQAPDGKPIGGLSFNEFSLEARYRFGNFGIVPFVDAGQSYDTVYPRGSDLRFGAGLGGRFYTNFGPLRVDVATPINRRKGDPTVAVYISIGQAF
;
A
#
# COMPACT_ATOMS: atom_id res chain seq x y z
N MET A 1 26.93 2.88 24.75
CA MET A 1 27.40 1.62 25.37
C MET A 1 26.91 0.51 24.46
N ASP A 2 27.72 -0.35 23.84
CA ASP A 2 29.15 -0.58 23.95
C ASP A 2 29.70 -1.02 22.58
N ARG A 3 30.84 -0.45 22.18
CA ARG A 3 31.56 -0.70 20.93
C ARG A 3 32.74 -1.58 21.29
N ASN A 4 32.80 -2.85 20.84
CA ASN A 4 34.05 -3.55 20.57
C ASN A 4 33.81 -5.03 20.20
N ARG A 5 33.75 -5.34 18.90
CA ARG A 5 34.12 -6.68 18.39
C ARG A 5 34.26 -6.73 16.86
N TRP A 6 35.06 -5.85 16.27
CA TRP A 6 35.51 -6.00 14.88
C TRP A 6 36.93 -5.42 14.72
N SER A 7 37.95 -6.20 15.07
CA SER A 7 39.28 -6.09 14.45
C SER A 7 40.11 -7.35 14.74
N LYS A 8 40.20 -8.24 13.75
CA LYS A 8 41.30 -9.17 13.49
C LYS A 8 40.80 -10.16 12.45
N ILE A 9 41.20 -9.95 11.20
CA ILE A 9 41.73 -10.95 10.25
C ILE A 9 41.84 -10.18 8.93
N GLU A 10 43.02 -9.63 8.69
CA GLU A 10 43.47 -9.23 7.36
C GLU A 10 44.88 -9.81 7.21
N ARG A 11 45.17 -10.33 6.01
CA ARG A 11 46.50 -10.70 5.46
C ARG A 11 47.15 -12.00 5.93
N ARG A 12 47.05 -13.02 5.08
CA ARG A 12 48.17 -13.86 4.61
C ARG A 12 47.72 -14.77 3.45
N ALA A 13 48.68 -15.05 2.55
CA ALA A 13 48.68 -16.03 1.46
C ALA A 13 48.18 -15.55 0.07
N PHE A 14 49.01 -14.71 -0.56
CA PHE A 14 49.42 -14.92 -1.96
C PHE A 14 50.69 -15.80 -1.95
N ASP A 15 50.92 -16.52 -3.04
CA ASP A 15 52.06 -17.40 -3.38
C ASP A 15 51.88 -18.90 -3.10
N ALA A 16 51.62 -19.67 -4.17
CA ALA A 16 52.38 -20.86 -4.55
C ALA A 16 51.84 -21.47 -5.86
N PHE A 17 52.48 -21.15 -6.98
CA PHE A 17 52.56 -22.03 -8.15
C PHE A 17 53.73 -23.01 -7.96
N PRO A 18 53.65 -24.21 -8.53
CA PRO A 18 54.84 -24.80 -9.14
C PRO A 18 54.59 -25.18 -10.61
N GLY A 19 55.62 -24.94 -11.43
CA GLY A 19 55.69 -25.32 -12.83
C GLY A 19 56.52 -26.59 -13.11
N GLY A 20 56.55 -26.96 -14.39
CA GLY A 20 57.34 -28.00 -15.05
C GLY A 20 56.52 -28.53 -16.25
N GLY A 21 56.80 -28.21 -17.52
CA GLY A 21 57.95 -28.60 -18.36
C GLY A 21 57.67 -29.99 -18.98
N ALA A 22 57.72 -30.29 -20.28
CA ALA A 22 58.30 -29.65 -21.46
C ALA A 22 57.72 -30.26 -22.79
N GLU A 23 57.81 -29.46 -23.86
CA GLU A 23 58.12 -29.74 -25.30
C GLU A 23 57.56 -30.97 -26.08
N THR A 24 56.95 -30.72 -27.26
CA THR A 24 57.51 -31.03 -28.62
C THR A 24 56.51 -30.72 -29.78
N CYS A 25 57.05 -30.54 -30.99
CA CYS A 25 56.49 -29.85 -32.18
C CYS A 25 55.79 -30.72 -33.27
N LEU A 26 54.79 -30.13 -33.97
CA LEU A 26 54.38 -30.19 -35.43
C LEU A 26 54.12 -31.54 -36.17
N PRO A 27 53.47 -31.60 -37.36
CA PRO A 27 52.32 -30.86 -37.94
C PRO A 27 51.26 -31.73 -38.72
N ALA A 28 50.14 -31.09 -39.12
CA ALA A 28 49.23 -31.29 -40.28
C ALA A 28 48.87 -32.68 -40.88
N SER A 29 47.56 -32.96 -41.03
CA SER A 29 46.93 -33.49 -42.28
C SER A 29 45.40 -33.58 -42.20
N GLU A 30 44.75 -33.40 -43.36
CA GLU A 30 43.31 -33.44 -43.65
C GLU A 30 42.63 -34.79 -43.37
N GLY A 31 41.30 -34.78 -43.19
CA GLY A 31 40.45 -35.98 -43.29
C GLY A 31 39.12 -35.87 -42.54
N GLU A 32 38.02 -35.68 -43.27
CA GLU A 32 36.64 -35.78 -42.76
C GLU A 32 36.34 -37.19 -42.21
N CYS A 33 35.64 -37.29 -41.07
CA CYS A 33 34.60 -38.32 -40.92
C CYS A 33 33.57 -37.97 -39.82
N VAL A 34 32.32 -38.16 -40.23
CA VAL A 34 31.00 -37.94 -39.60
C VAL A 34 30.81 -38.60 -38.23
N ALA A 35 30.19 -37.90 -37.25
CA ALA A 35 28.88 -38.26 -36.65
C ALA A 35 28.59 -37.65 -35.25
N LYS A 36 27.30 -37.34 -35.05
CA LYS A 36 26.54 -37.17 -33.77
C LYS A 36 26.52 -35.81 -33.09
N THR A 37 25.69 -34.95 -33.67
CA THR A 37 24.49 -34.34 -33.05
C THR A 37 24.42 -34.31 -31.51
N ALA A 38 24.67 -33.13 -30.92
CA ALA A 38 24.11 -32.72 -29.64
C ALA A 38 23.70 -31.24 -29.71
N ARG A 39 22.41 -31.00 -29.50
CA ARG A 39 21.72 -29.71 -29.63
C ARG A 39 22.32 -28.64 -28.70
N ARG A 40 22.74 -27.50 -29.25
CA ARG A 40 22.81 -26.21 -28.55
C ARG A 40 21.73 -25.29 -29.13
N THR A 41 20.66 -25.11 -28.38
CA THR A 41 19.61 -24.13 -28.67
C THR A 41 20.12 -22.75 -28.30
N ILE A 42 20.53 -21.97 -29.30
CA ILE A 42 20.80 -20.53 -29.16
C ILE A 42 19.45 -19.82 -29.21
N TRP A 43 19.02 -19.23 -28.10
CA TRP A 43 17.89 -18.30 -28.09
C TRP A 43 18.32 -16.98 -28.74
N LYS A 44 18.00 -16.83 -30.02
CA LYS A 44 17.97 -15.51 -30.68
C LYS A 44 16.74 -14.77 -30.17
N VAL A 45 16.94 -13.73 -29.37
CA VAL A 45 15.90 -12.75 -29.06
C VAL A 45 15.60 -11.98 -30.34
N ALA A 46 14.50 -12.32 -31.00
CA ALA A 46 13.98 -11.56 -32.13
C ALA A 46 13.28 -10.30 -31.60
N ILE A 47 13.90 -9.14 -31.82
CA ILE A 47 13.24 -7.84 -31.68
C ILE A 47 12.27 -7.74 -32.86
N ALA A 48 10.98 -7.95 -32.60
CA ALA A 48 9.93 -7.69 -33.57
C ALA A 48 9.80 -6.17 -33.76
N GLY A 49 10.31 -5.68 -34.89
CA GLY A 49 10.05 -4.32 -35.35
C GLY A 49 8.58 -4.17 -35.74
N VAL A 50 7.83 -3.37 -34.99
CA VAL A 50 6.49 -2.94 -35.38
C VAL A 50 6.63 -1.80 -36.38
N VAL A 51 6.46 -2.11 -37.67
CA VAL A 51 6.28 -1.11 -38.73
C VAL A 51 4.82 -0.67 -38.70
N LEU A 52 4.57 0.58 -38.30
CA LEU A 52 3.24 1.19 -38.31
C LEU A 52 3.10 2.01 -39.60
N VAL A 53 2.33 1.49 -40.55
CA VAL A 53 1.93 2.19 -41.78
C VAL A 53 0.70 3.06 -41.46
N PRO A 54 0.67 4.36 -41.80
CA PRO A 54 -0.52 5.17 -41.60
C PRO A 54 -1.53 4.91 -42.73
N ALA A 55 -2.72 4.42 -42.37
CA ALA A 55 -3.86 4.35 -43.29
C ALA A 55 -4.59 5.70 -43.29
N THR A 56 -4.55 6.39 -44.43
CA THR A 56 -5.40 7.55 -44.72
C THR A 56 -6.77 7.07 -45.18
N ALA A 57 -7.84 7.46 -44.48
CA ALA A 57 -9.20 7.37 -45.00
C ALA A 57 -9.99 8.63 -44.61
N LEU A 58 -10.15 9.53 -45.58
CA LEU A 58 -11.21 10.55 -45.59
C LEU A 58 -12.52 9.85 -45.99
N GLY A 59 -13.59 10.11 -45.24
CA GLY A 59 -14.96 9.74 -45.60
C GLY A 59 -15.92 10.82 -45.13
N ALA A 60 -16.58 11.46 -46.10
CA ALA A 60 -17.45 12.61 -45.94
C ALA A 60 -18.75 12.31 -45.17
N LEU A 61 -19.24 13.31 -44.43
CA LEU A 61 -20.61 13.38 -43.91
C LEU A 61 -21.52 14.05 -44.95
N PRO A 62 -22.78 13.62 -45.09
CA PRO A 62 -23.84 14.49 -45.55
C PRO A 62 -24.73 14.93 -44.38
N SER A 63 -24.98 16.23 -44.36
CA SER A 63 -26.08 16.91 -43.69
C SER A 63 -27.43 16.57 -44.34
N ASN A 64 -28.49 16.40 -43.55
CA ASN A 64 -29.78 17.00 -43.86
C ASN A 64 -30.73 17.03 -42.65
N ALA A 65 -31.47 18.13 -42.60
CA ALA A 65 -32.45 18.52 -41.60
C ALA A 65 -33.89 18.17 -42.02
N ALA A 66 -34.79 18.02 -41.05
CA ALA A 66 -36.21 18.42 -41.04
C ALA A 66 -36.82 17.98 -39.69
N GLN A 67 -37.15 18.87 -38.75
CA GLN A 67 -38.39 19.67 -38.63
C GLN A 67 -39.70 18.86 -38.50
N ALA A 68 -40.34 18.95 -37.33
CA ALA A 68 -41.75 19.30 -37.08
C ALA A 68 -42.06 19.07 -35.59
N ASN A 69 -42.17 20.13 -34.78
CA ASN A 69 -43.38 20.92 -34.46
C ASN A 69 -44.31 20.28 -33.42
N GLY A 70 -44.61 21.03 -32.37
CA GLY A 70 -45.62 20.68 -31.36
C GLY A 70 -45.67 21.62 -30.15
N ASN A 71 -46.10 22.85 -30.40
CA ASN A 71 -46.34 23.95 -29.45
C ASN A 71 -47.28 23.61 -28.27
N SER A 72 -47.06 24.30 -27.15
CA SER A 72 -48.00 25.09 -26.31
C SER A 72 -47.43 25.09 -24.88
N GLY A 73 -47.11 26.21 -24.24
CA GLY A 73 -47.94 27.39 -23.96
C GLY A 73 -48.12 27.44 -22.44
N GLN A 74 -47.27 28.17 -21.72
CA GLN A 74 -47.46 29.57 -21.26
C GLN A 74 -48.00 29.71 -19.82
N SER A 75 -47.24 30.47 -19.02
CA SER A 75 -47.67 31.36 -17.91
C SER A 75 -48.16 30.68 -16.61
N SER A 76 -48.01 31.23 -15.40
CA SER A 76 -47.75 32.60 -14.93
C SER A 76 -47.31 32.60 -13.46
N ASP A 77 -46.73 33.73 -13.03
CA ASP A 77 -46.51 34.20 -11.67
C ASP A 77 -47.70 34.02 -10.70
N GLY A 78 -47.42 33.99 -9.37
CA GLY A 78 -48.47 34.23 -8.37
C GLY A 78 -48.13 33.89 -6.91
N LYS A 79 -47.78 34.93 -6.15
CA LYS A 79 -47.57 35.06 -4.69
C LYS A 79 -48.69 34.55 -3.74
N GLN A 80 -48.22 34.03 -2.58
CA GLN A 80 -48.64 34.25 -1.16
C GLN A 80 -49.92 33.67 -0.51
N ALA A 81 -49.74 33.46 0.81
CA ALA A 81 -50.67 33.35 1.97
C ALA A 81 -50.98 31.90 2.44
N THR A 82 -50.38 31.35 3.52
CA THR A 82 -50.45 31.58 4.99
C THR A 82 -51.66 30.94 5.70
N ALA A 83 -51.36 30.19 6.78
CA ALA A 83 -52.12 29.91 8.03
C ALA A 83 -52.21 28.40 8.35
N ASP A 84 -52.16 27.91 9.58
CA ASP A 84 -51.59 28.32 10.88
C ASP A 84 -51.73 27.08 11.80
N ALA A 85 -50.81 26.84 12.74
CA ALA A 85 -51.03 26.15 14.04
C ALA A 85 -49.73 25.67 14.74
N THR A 86 -49.23 26.51 15.66
CA THR A 86 -48.88 26.23 17.07
C THR A 86 -48.07 24.98 17.53
N ALA A 87 -46.94 25.31 18.19
CA ALA A 87 -46.51 24.89 19.54
C ALA A 87 -45.36 23.85 19.75
N VAL A 88 -44.17 24.41 20.06
CA VAL A 88 -43.19 24.11 21.15
C VAL A 88 -42.68 22.66 21.39
N SER A 89 -41.38 22.41 21.21
CA SER A 89 -40.42 22.16 22.33
C SER A 89 -38.95 21.91 21.92
N GLN A 90 -38.10 22.73 22.53
CA GLN A 90 -36.70 22.58 22.99
C GLN A 90 -35.75 21.60 22.27
N ALA A 91 -34.72 22.21 21.67
CA ALA A 91 -33.43 21.61 21.40
C ALA A 91 -32.60 21.60 22.71
N ASP A 92 -31.93 20.49 22.99
CA ASP A 92 -31.00 20.34 24.10
C ASP A 92 -29.85 21.36 23.98
N GLU A 93 -29.83 22.35 24.88
CA GLU A 93 -28.62 23.13 25.16
C GLU A 93 -27.66 22.29 26.01
N PRO A 94 -26.34 22.36 25.76
CA PRO A 94 -25.35 21.65 26.55
C PRO A 94 -25.40 22.10 28.02
N ILE A 95 -25.29 21.14 28.93
CA ILE A 95 -25.40 21.29 30.39
C ILE A 95 -24.39 22.30 30.97
N ILE A 96 -23.34 22.65 30.22
CA ILE A 96 -22.36 23.68 30.59
C ILE A 96 -22.10 24.56 29.36
N PRO A 97 -22.26 25.89 29.44
CA PRO A 97 -21.86 26.80 28.37
C PRO A 97 -20.35 26.73 28.13
N GLU A 98 -19.92 26.81 26.86
CA GLU A 98 -18.50 26.68 26.46
C GLU A 98 -17.56 27.61 27.25
N ASN A 99 -18.04 28.80 27.64
CA ASN A 99 -17.24 29.76 28.40
C ASN A 99 -16.97 29.33 29.86
N GLU A 100 -17.80 28.45 30.40
CA GLU A 100 -17.71 27.93 31.76
C GLU A 100 -16.84 26.68 31.76
N PHE A 101 -16.90 25.90 30.67
CA PHE A 101 -15.97 24.82 30.38
C PHE A 101 -14.53 25.34 30.21
N ASP A 102 -14.33 26.37 29.40
CA ASP A 102 -12.99 26.96 29.16
C ASP A 102 -12.38 27.58 30.43
N LYS A 103 -13.22 28.09 31.33
CA LYS A 103 -12.77 28.61 32.64
C LYS A 103 -12.41 27.51 33.64
N ALA A 104 -12.94 26.29 33.45
CA ALA A 104 -12.64 25.14 34.31
C ALA A 104 -11.36 24.41 33.89
N LEU A 105 -10.77 24.74 32.73
CA LEU A 105 -9.51 24.17 32.28
C LEU A 105 -8.33 24.81 33.05
N PRO A 106 -7.48 24.01 33.72
CA PRO A 106 -6.26 24.56 34.32
C PRO A 106 -5.33 25.08 33.22
N PRO A 107 -4.61 26.20 33.47
CA PRO A 107 -3.68 26.73 32.48
C PRO A 107 -2.54 25.72 32.25
N LEU A 108 -2.31 25.38 30.98
CA LEU A 108 -1.19 24.53 30.59
C LEU A 108 0.11 25.32 30.71
N SER A 109 1.10 24.78 31.41
CA SER A 109 2.43 25.39 31.49
C SER A 109 3.15 25.29 30.14
N ASP A 110 3.80 26.36 29.69
CA ASP A 110 4.61 26.38 28.45
C ASP A 110 5.91 25.55 28.53
N ASN A 111 6.15 24.84 29.63
CA ASN A 111 7.34 24.04 29.86
C ASN A 111 7.03 22.53 29.78
N ILE A 112 7.39 21.91 28.65
CA ILE A 112 7.06 20.51 28.32
C ILE A 112 7.72 19.46 29.24
N ASN A 113 8.60 19.87 30.16
CA ASN A 113 9.35 19.00 31.08
C ASN A 113 9.04 19.27 32.57
N ALA A 114 7.95 19.97 32.92
CA ALA A 114 7.56 20.17 34.31
C ALA A 114 6.97 18.88 34.93
N PRO A 115 7.29 18.55 36.21
CA PRO A 115 6.66 17.42 36.90
C PRO A 115 5.15 17.64 37.09
N LEU A 116 4.35 16.60 36.89
CA LEU A 116 2.89 16.65 37.04
C LEU A 116 2.47 16.88 38.49
N GLU A 117 1.56 17.84 38.72
CA GLU A 117 0.96 18.06 40.04
C GLU A 117 -0.03 16.94 40.39
N PRO A 118 -0.07 16.47 41.66
CA PRO A 118 -1.00 15.44 42.10
C PRO A 118 -2.44 15.98 42.24
N MET A 119 -3.41 15.20 41.76
CA MET A 119 -4.85 15.54 41.79
C MET A 119 -5.43 15.54 43.22
N PRO A 120 -6.44 16.39 43.52
CA PRO A 120 -7.14 16.35 44.79
C PRO A 120 -8.20 15.25 44.84
N VAL A 121 -8.33 14.61 46.02
CA VAL A 121 -9.28 13.53 46.31
C VAL A 121 -10.65 14.10 46.73
N PRO A 122 -11.79 13.72 46.09
CA PRO A 122 -13.11 14.19 46.51
C PRO A 122 -13.62 13.46 47.76
N GLY A 123 -14.10 14.23 48.74
CA GLY A 123 -14.72 13.73 49.97
C GLY A 123 -16.18 13.28 49.80
N ALA A 124 -16.58 12.29 50.59
CA ALA A 124 -17.91 11.68 50.62
C ALA A 124 -18.86 12.36 51.61
N THR A 125 -20.12 12.59 51.19
CA THR A 125 -21.28 12.75 52.09
C THR A 125 -22.54 12.16 51.43
N SER A 126 -23.13 11.15 52.08
CA SER A 126 -24.57 10.83 52.35
C SER A 126 -25.63 11.07 51.24
N GLN A 127 -26.65 10.25 50.96
CA GLN A 127 -27.42 9.20 51.66
C GLN A 127 -28.35 8.56 50.60
N THR A 128 -28.61 7.24 50.62
CA THR A 128 -29.79 6.67 49.94
C THR A 128 -30.46 5.56 50.76
N THR A 129 -31.78 5.69 50.82
CA THR A 129 -32.80 4.84 51.43
C THR A 129 -32.89 3.45 50.78
N GLY A 130 -33.25 2.45 51.59
CA GLY A 130 -33.05 1.03 51.28
C GLY A 130 -34.15 0.30 50.51
N THR A 131 -33.91 -1.00 50.31
CA THR A 131 -34.88 -2.12 50.41
C THR A 131 -34.15 -3.46 50.23
N THR A 132 -34.48 -4.42 51.09
CA THR A 132 -33.87 -5.75 51.26
C THR A 132 -34.43 -6.77 50.26
N PRO A 133 -33.66 -7.81 49.88
CA PRO A 133 -34.22 -9.15 49.73
C PRO A 133 -33.60 -10.15 50.71
N THR A 134 -34.51 -10.93 51.28
CA THR A 134 -34.36 -12.04 52.21
C THR A 134 -33.62 -13.21 51.58
N GLY A 135 -32.63 -13.77 52.29
CA GLY A 135 -31.95 -15.02 51.92
C GLY A 135 -30.92 -15.43 52.99
N GLU A 136 -31.16 -16.57 53.61
CA GLU A 136 -30.56 -17.12 54.83
C GLU A 136 -29.11 -17.61 54.66
N LEU A 137 -28.17 -17.08 55.45
CA LEU A 137 -26.83 -17.65 55.67
C LEU A 137 -26.34 -17.36 57.11
N ALA A 138 -25.96 -18.45 57.80
CA ALA A 138 -25.17 -18.68 59.04
C ALA A 138 -24.82 -17.52 60.01
N PRO A 139 -24.74 -17.78 61.34
CA PRO A 139 -24.45 -16.75 62.34
C PRO A 139 -23.03 -16.15 62.19
N PRO A 140 -22.85 -14.84 62.41
CA PRO A 140 -21.56 -14.17 62.25
C PRO A 140 -20.58 -14.55 63.39
N GLN A 141 -19.33 -14.82 63.02
CA GLN A 141 -18.21 -14.86 63.96
C GLN A 141 -17.94 -13.46 64.51
N GLN A 142 -17.71 -13.39 65.82
CA GLN A 142 -17.47 -12.17 66.57
C GLN A 142 -16.13 -11.55 66.15
N LEU A 143 -16.16 -10.31 65.64
CA LEU A 143 -14.97 -9.49 65.37
C LEU A 143 -14.28 -9.10 66.69
N PRO A 144 -12.94 -9.00 66.74
CA PRO A 144 -12.23 -8.51 67.93
C PRO A 144 -12.56 -7.04 68.23
N ASP A 145 -12.54 -6.72 69.51
CA ASP A 145 -12.88 -5.45 70.15
C ASP A 145 -12.18 -4.23 69.49
N GLU A 146 -12.95 -3.27 68.96
CA GLU A 146 -12.49 -2.01 68.32
C GLU A 146 -11.90 -0.97 69.32
N SER A 147 -11.50 -1.42 70.50
CA SER A 147 -11.02 -0.54 71.58
C SER A 147 -9.57 -0.03 71.37
N GLU A 148 -8.80 -0.57 70.41
CA GLU A 148 -7.43 -0.11 70.11
C GLU A 148 -7.36 1.08 69.14
N LEU A 149 -8.37 1.28 68.30
CA LEU A 149 -8.38 2.34 67.28
C LEU A 149 -8.81 3.72 67.82
N ALA A 150 -9.27 3.78 69.08
CA ALA A 150 -9.73 5.00 69.73
C ALA A 150 -8.66 5.68 70.60
N GLN A 151 -7.43 5.16 70.67
CA GLN A 151 -6.36 5.82 71.42
C GLN A 151 -5.74 6.97 70.61
N PRO A 152 -5.55 8.17 71.23
CA PRO A 152 -4.88 9.26 70.56
C PRO A 152 -3.42 8.89 70.28
N LEU A 153 -2.96 9.15 69.04
CA LEU A 153 -1.59 8.88 68.64
C LEU A 153 -0.60 9.67 69.53
N PRO A 154 0.52 9.04 69.95
CA PRO A 154 1.51 9.71 70.77
C PRO A 154 2.20 10.85 70.00
N PRO A 155 2.62 11.93 70.69
CA PRO A 155 3.24 13.09 70.06
C PRO A 155 4.61 12.74 69.43
N ILE A 156 4.89 13.40 68.30
CA ILE A 156 5.97 13.04 67.35
C ILE A 156 7.39 13.23 67.92
N ASP A 157 7.51 13.90 69.06
CA ASP A 157 8.75 14.12 69.81
C ASP A 157 9.24 12.87 70.58
N THR A 158 8.40 11.83 70.67
CA THR A 158 8.77 10.53 71.25
C THR A 158 9.29 9.52 70.23
N PHE A 159 9.35 9.86 68.94
CA PHE A 159 10.01 9.03 67.93
C PHE A 159 11.53 9.23 67.98
N ASP A 160 12.20 8.41 68.80
CA ASP A 160 13.65 8.26 68.76
C ASP A 160 14.04 7.53 67.47
N SER A 161 14.66 8.25 66.54
CA SER A 161 15.23 7.71 65.31
C SER A 161 16.67 7.30 65.54
N THR A 162 16.91 6.41 66.52
CA THR A 162 18.16 5.64 66.54
C THR A 162 18.14 4.71 65.32
N PRO A 163 19.08 4.86 64.36
CA PRO A 163 19.25 3.87 63.31
C PRO A 163 19.56 2.52 63.96
N PRO A 164 19.06 1.40 63.41
CA PRO A 164 19.47 0.08 63.86
C PRO A 164 21.01 0.00 63.85
N PRO A 165 21.65 -0.67 64.81
CA PRO A 165 23.09 -0.88 64.77
C PRO A 165 23.47 -1.53 63.43
N GLU A 166 24.39 -0.89 62.71
CA GLU A 166 24.99 -1.46 61.50
C GLU A 166 25.58 -2.82 61.86
N ILE A 167 24.98 -3.88 61.30
CA ILE A 167 25.62 -5.19 61.23
C ILE A 167 26.82 -4.99 60.29
N ALA A 168 27.98 -4.71 60.87
CA ALA A 168 29.24 -4.74 60.17
C ALA A 168 29.47 -6.18 59.68
N GLY A 169 29.14 -6.45 58.42
CA GLY A 169 29.42 -7.74 57.79
C GLY A 169 28.51 -8.23 56.66
N VAL A 170 27.53 -7.46 56.15
CA VAL A 170 26.81 -7.83 54.91
C VAL A 170 26.75 -6.65 53.95
N THR A 171 27.89 -6.34 53.35
CA THR A 171 27.94 -5.59 52.09
C THR A 171 27.79 -6.57 50.93
N ASP A 172 26.58 -7.08 50.69
CA ASP A 172 26.23 -7.59 49.36
C ASP A 172 24.70 -7.58 49.15
N ASN A 173 24.15 -6.41 48.82
CA ASN A 173 22.81 -6.28 48.23
C ASN A 173 22.91 -6.31 46.70
N SER A 174 23.77 -7.18 46.15
CA SER A 174 23.60 -7.59 44.76
C SER A 174 22.37 -8.49 44.70
N ASN A 175 21.36 -8.11 43.90
CA ASN A 175 20.39 -9.10 43.44
C ASN A 175 21.22 -10.22 42.80
N VAL A 176 21.34 -11.36 43.47
CA VAL A 176 22.12 -12.49 42.96
C VAL A 176 21.36 -13.03 41.77
N GLU A 177 21.67 -12.48 40.60
CA GLU A 177 21.15 -12.91 39.31
C GLU A 177 21.60 -14.36 39.11
N ILE A 178 20.65 -15.28 39.22
CA ILE A 178 20.89 -16.70 39.03
C ILE A 178 20.91 -16.97 37.54
N SER A 179 22.02 -17.53 37.06
CA SER A 179 22.10 -18.05 35.70
C SER A 179 21.45 -19.43 35.61
N TYR A 180 20.71 -19.70 34.54
CA TYR A 180 20.13 -21.02 34.32
C TYR A 180 20.29 -21.51 32.90
N ASP A 181 20.36 -22.84 32.76
CA ASP A 181 20.25 -23.53 31.48
C ASP A 181 18.87 -24.19 31.38
N THR A 182 18.27 -24.18 30.19
CA THR A 182 17.02 -24.87 29.89
C THR A 182 17.32 -26.15 29.11
N VAL A 183 16.66 -27.25 29.49
CA VAL A 183 16.71 -28.52 28.76
C VAL A 183 15.29 -29.04 28.59
N VAL A 184 14.93 -29.38 27.36
CA VAL A 184 13.62 -29.94 27.00
C VAL A 184 13.81 -31.37 26.50
N HIS A 185 12.94 -32.27 26.94
CA HIS A 185 12.92 -33.66 26.51
C HIS A 185 11.52 -34.07 26.06
N GLY A 186 11.42 -34.82 24.96
CA GLY A 186 10.19 -35.50 24.51
C GLY A 186 9.36 -34.70 23.48
N LEU A 187 9.53 -33.37 23.40
CA LEU A 187 8.85 -32.55 22.38
C LEU A 187 9.45 -32.70 20.97
N ASP A 188 10.71 -33.12 20.89
CA ASP A 188 11.42 -33.43 19.64
C ASP A 188 10.75 -34.58 18.87
N GLN A 189 10.25 -35.58 19.59
CA GLN A 189 9.58 -36.76 19.02
C GLN A 189 8.31 -36.41 18.23
N VAL A 190 7.69 -35.28 18.57
CA VAL A 190 6.46 -34.78 17.94
C VAL A 190 6.68 -33.48 17.16
N GLY A 191 7.95 -33.06 16.99
CA GLY A 191 8.31 -31.89 16.19
C GLY A 191 7.93 -30.54 16.79
N LEU A 192 7.71 -30.47 18.12
CA LEU A 192 7.28 -29.25 18.83
C LEU A 192 8.43 -28.46 19.47
N GLU A 193 9.65 -29.00 19.49
CA GLU A 193 10.80 -28.39 20.16
C GLU A 193 11.08 -26.95 19.70
N GLY A 194 11.06 -26.70 18.38
CA GLY A 194 11.28 -25.34 17.85
C GLY A 194 10.21 -24.33 18.29
N GLN A 195 8.93 -24.71 18.19
CA GLN A 195 7.82 -23.84 18.63
C GLN A 195 7.85 -23.61 20.15
N PHE A 196 8.26 -24.61 20.92
CA PHE A 196 8.45 -24.48 22.35
C PHE A 196 9.56 -23.47 22.66
N HIS A 197 10.72 -23.54 22.00
CA HIS A 197 11.80 -22.58 22.23
C HIS A 197 11.40 -21.14 21.88
N ASP A 198 10.62 -20.95 20.82
CA ASP A 198 10.14 -19.62 20.42
C ASP A 198 9.16 -19.00 21.42
N LEU A 199 8.41 -19.83 22.17
CA LEU A 199 7.34 -19.40 23.08
C LEU A 199 7.67 -19.58 24.56
N SER A 200 8.81 -20.20 24.88
CA SER A 200 9.20 -20.55 26.25
C SER A 200 9.53 -19.31 27.09
N ALA A 201 8.93 -19.24 28.27
CA ALA A 201 9.23 -18.22 29.26
C ALA A 201 10.64 -18.39 29.85
N LEU A 202 11.16 -19.62 29.89
CA LEU A 202 12.55 -19.89 30.26
C LEU A 202 13.54 -19.37 29.19
N GLU A 203 13.24 -19.51 27.90
CA GLU A 203 14.11 -19.02 26.81
C GLU A 203 14.06 -17.49 26.66
N ASP A 204 12.87 -16.87 26.76
CA ASP A 204 12.71 -15.40 26.71
C ASP A 204 13.52 -14.69 27.82
N GLY A 205 13.67 -15.36 28.97
CA GLY A 205 14.52 -14.89 30.07
C GLY A 205 16.03 -14.87 29.81
N GLY A 206 16.49 -15.36 28.65
CA GLY A 206 17.91 -15.30 28.23
C GLY A 206 18.88 -16.03 29.16
N GLY A 207 18.40 -17.06 29.86
CA GLY A 207 19.19 -17.84 30.84
C GLY A 207 19.51 -17.08 32.13
N LYS A 208 18.76 -16.02 32.47
CA LYS A 208 18.98 -15.22 33.69
C LYS A 208 17.70 -14.94 34.46
N ALA A 209 17.79 -14.99 35.79
CA ALA A 209 16.66 -14.74 36.68
C ALA A 209 17.07 -14.05 37.98
N ALA A 210 16.19 -13.19 38.51
CA ALA A 210 16.36 -12.50 39.79
C ALA A 210 16.44 -13.46 41.00
N ASN A 211 15.78 -14.62 40.95
CA ASN A 211 15.86 -15.66 41.98
C ASN A 211 15.32 -17.01 41.44
N ALA A 212 15.51 -18.08 42.23
CA ALA A 212 15.09 -19.44 41.86
C ALA A 212 13.56 -19.60 41.80
N THR A 213 12.80 -18.77 42.52
CA THR A 213 11.33 -18.77 42.48
C THR A 213 10.83 -18.32 41.10
N MET A 214 11.48 -17.33 40.49
CA MET A 214 11.14 -16.90 39.13
C MET A 214 11.47 -17.97 38.08
N VAL A 215 12.59 -18.68 38.22
CA VAL A 215 12.91 -19.83 37.34
C VAL A 215 11.83 -20.91 37.48
N ARG A 216 11.36 -21.19 38.69
CA ARG A 216 10.26 -22.14 38.94
C ARG A 216 8.93 -21.68 38.34
N ALA A 217 8.61 -20.39 38.43
CA ALA A 217 7.41 -19.84 37.84
C ALA A 217 7.43 -19.98 36.31
N ARG A 218 8.54 -19.59 35.65
CA ARG A 218 8.75 -19.77 34.21
C ARG A 218 8.70 -21.24 33.80
N ALA A 219 9.33 -22.13 34.57
CA ALA A 219 9.31 -23.56 34.30
C ALA A 219 7.89 -24.16 34.40
N LYS A 220 7.06 -23.68 35.33
CA LYS A 220 5.66 -24.10 35.44
C LYS A 220 4.80 -23.56 34.29
N GLU A 221 5.04 -22.33 33.85
CA GLU A 221 4.40 -21.77 32.67
C GLU A 221 4.75 -22.58 31.40
N ASP A 222 6.01 -23.01 31.31
CA ASP A 222 6.52 -23.86 30.25
C ASP A 222 5.98 -25.29 30.29
N GLU A 223 5.69 -25.87 31.48
CA GLU A 223 4.93 -27.12 31.58
C GLU A 223 3.56 -26.99 30.90
N GLU A 224 2.84 -25.92 31.22
CA GLU A 224 1.52 -25.67 30.64
C GLU A 224 1.63 -25.38 29.13
N LEU A 225 2.67 -24.68 28.69
CA LEU A 225 2.97 -24.49 27.27
C LEU A 225 3.18 -25.82 26.56
N ALA A 226 4.04 -26.70 27.08
CA ALA A 226 4.31 -28.01 26.51
C ALA A 226 3.03 -28.84 26.38
N VAL A 227 2.18 -28.87 27.42
CA VAL A 227 0.88 -29.57 27.37
C VAL A 227 -0.05 -28.94 26.33
N ARG A 228 -0.11 -27.59 26.23
CA ARG A 228 -0.92 -26.90 25.22
C ARG A 228 -0.47 -27.21 23.80
N LEU A 229 0.85 -27.21 23.54
CA LEU A 229 1.42 -27.54 22.24
C LEU A 229 1.14 -29.01 21.88
N MET A 230 1.31 -29.95 22.81
CA MET A 230 0.96 -31.36 22.56
C MET A 230 -0.53 -31.53 22.23
N LYS A 231 -1.41 -30.85 22.98
CA LYS A 231 -2.85 -30.84 22.70
C LYS A 231 -3.19 -30.22 21.34
N SER A 232 -2.44 -29.22 20.87
CA SER A 232 -2.73 -28.57 19.58
C SER A 232 -2.49 -29.49 18.39
N ILE A 233 -1.63 -30.50 18.51
CA ILE A 233 -1.37 -31.51 17.47
C ILE A 233 -2.01 -32.88 17.77
N GLY A 234 -2.97 -32.92 18.70
CA GLY A 234 -3.82 -34.09 18.96
C GLY A 234 -3.35 -35.06 20.04
N TYR A 235 -2.33 -34.71 20.84
CA TYR A 235 -1.86 -35.51 21.97
C TYR A 235 -2.54 -35.05 23.27
N TYR A 236 -3.81 -35.44 23.44
CA TYR A 236 -4.64 -34.96 24.55
C TYR A 236 -4.27 -35.52 25.93
N ASP A 237 -3.67 -36.70 25.95
CA ASP A 237 -3.15 -37.35 27.17
C ASP A 237 -1.71 -36.91 27.51
N GLY A 238 -1.15 -35.97 26.75
CA GLY A 238 0.21 -35.49 26.94
C GLY A 238 0.38 -34.80 28.29
N THR A 239 1.49 -35.13 28.98
CA THR A 239 1.83 -34.56 30.29
C THR A 239 3.21 -33.93 30.25
N ALA A 240 3.44 -32.88 31.03
CA ALA A 240 4.75 -32.26 31.17
C ALA A 240 5.07 -32.04 32.65
N THR A 241 6.34 -32.18 33.00
CA THR A 241 6.85 -31.93 34.36
C THR A 241 8.16 -31.18 34.29
N SER A 242 8.32 -30.20 35.17
CA SER A 242 9.53 -29.41 35.33
C SER A 242 10.29 -29.83 36.59
N LYS A 243 11.61 -29.83 36.48
CA LYS A 243 12.53 -30.00 37.61
C LYS A 243 13.60 -28.94 37.55
N ILE A 244 13.96 -28.39 38.71
CA ILE A 244 15.10 -27.49 38.84
C ILE A 244 16.21 -28.24 39.56
N GLU A 245 17.33 -28.42 38.86
CA GLU A 245 18.52 -29.07 39.37
C GLU A 245 19.59 -28.03 39.69
N GLN A 246 20.31 -28.19 40.80
CA GLN A 246 21.51 -27.38 41.06
C GLN A 246 22.70 -28.00 40.34
N VAL A 247 23.44 -27.21 39.57
CA VAL A 247 24.63 -27.68 38.86
C VAL A 247 25.76 -27.82 39.88
N THR A 248 26.15 -29.06 40.20
CA THR A 248 27.01 -29.42 41.35
C THR A 248 28.42 -28.81 41.29
N ASP A 249 28.86 -28.36 40.11
CA ASP A 249 30.18 -27.80 39.85
C ASP A 249 30.20 -26.26 39.67
N GLN A 250 29.05 -25.57 39.75
CA GLN A 250 28.95 -24.13 39.56
C GLN A 250 27.97 -23.47 40.55
N SER A 251 28.52 -22.83 41.58
CA SER A 251 27.74 -22.06 42.56
C SER A 251 27.01 -20.91 41.87
N GLY A 252 25.67 -20.85 41.98
CA GLY A 252 24.83 -19.82 41.37
C GLY A 252 24.28 -20.16 39.98
N LYS A 253 24.48 -21.40 39.49
CA LYS A 253 23.88 -21.89 38.25
C LYS A 253 22.86 -23.01 38.51
N VAL A 254 21.66 -22.88 37.95
CA VAL A 254 20.60 -23.90 38.02
C VAL A 254 20.27 -24.44 36.62
N ARG A 255 19.69 -25.63 36.54
CA ARG A 255 19.21 -26.22 35.29
C ARG A 255 17.72 -26.49 35.41
N ALA A 256 16.93 -25.89 34.54
CA ALA A 256 15.50 -26.15 34.43
C ALA A 256 15.29 -27.22 33.36
N VAL A 257 14.80 -28.40 33.76
CA VAL A 257 14.53 -29.53 32.88
C VAL A 257 13.03 -29.68 32.72
N ILE A 258 12.52 -29.56 31.49
CA ILE A 258 11.14 -29.86 31.12
C ILE A 258 11.09 -31.23 30.47
N ASN A 259 10.41 -32.18 31.11
CA ASN A 259 10.16 -33.51 30.56
C ASN A 259 8.71 -33.58 30.10
N ALA A 260 8.50 -33.66 28.79
CA ALA A 260 7.20 -33.88 28.19
C ALA A 260 7.05 -35.35 27.76
N ASP A 261 5.92 -35.96 28.07
CA ASP A 261 5.49 -37.24 27.53
C ASP A 261 4.25 -37.00 26.65
N PRO A 262 4.37 -37.09 25.32
CA PRO A 262 3.25 -36.89 24.41
C PRO A 262 2.12 -37.92 24.57
N GLY A 263 2.41 -39.14 25.03
CA GLY A 263 1.42 -40.22 24.99
C GLY A 263 1.01 -40.59 23.56
N LYS A 264 -0.27 -40.94 23.34
CA LYS A 264 -0.78 -41.32 22.01
C LYS A 264 -1.55 -40.18 21.35
N GLN A 265 -1.41 -40.10 20.02
CA GLN A 265 -2.13 -39.13 19.21
C GLN A 265 -3.57 -39.60 18.94
N TYR A 266 -4.53 -38.70 19.12
CA TYR A 266 -5.93 -38.93 18.78
C TYR A 266 -6.19 -38.60 17.30
N THR A 267 -7.03 -39.41 16.67
CA THR A 267 -7.45 -39.23 15.27
C THR A 267 -8.96 -39.08 15.15
N LEU A 268 -9.45 -38.48 14.06
CA LEU A 268 -10.88 -38.32 13.81
C LEU A 268 -11.53 -39.68 13.49
N GLY A 269 -12.40 -40.17 14.36
CA GLY A 269 -13.14 -41.42 14.19
C GLY A 269 -14.45 -41.26 13.40
N SER A 270 -15.09 -40.11 13.53
CA SER A 270 -16.27 -39.73 12.76
C SER A 270 -16.34 -38.21 12.59
N ILE A 271 -16.96 -37.77 11.50
CA ILE A 271 -17.13 -36.34 11.17
C ILE A 271 -18.60 -36.16 10.80
N THR A 272 -19.31 -35.39 11.60
CA THR A 272 -20.74 -35.11 11.41
C THR A 272 -20.96 -33.60 11.33
N THR A 273 -21.69 -33.15 10.31
CA THR A 273 -22.16 -31.76 10.21
C THR A 273 -23.64 -31.73 10.60
N LYS A 274 -24.05 -30.74 11.39
CA LYS A 274 -25.41 -30.66 11.94
C LYS A 274 -26.05 -29.31 11.61
N GLY A 275 -26.96 -29.31 10.65
CA GLY A 275 -27.73 -28.13 10.26
C GLY A 275 -28.70 -28.45 9.12
N ASP A 276 -29.35 -27.42 8.60
CA ASP A 276 -30.26 -27.53 7.46
C ASP A 276 -29.52 -28.00 6.18
N PRO A 277 -30.20 -28.67 5.23
CA PRO A 277 -29.60 -29.11 3.99
C PRO A 277 -29.27 -27.91 3.06
N THR A 278 -28.09 -27.94 2.46
CA THR A 278 -27.65 -26.94 1.47
C THR A 278 -28.16 -27.23 0.07
N THR A 279 -28.13 -26.22 -0.80
CA THR A 279 -28.36 -26.32 -2.24
C THR A 279 -27.14 -25.73 -2.97
N PRO A 280 -26.32 -26.54 -3.67
CA PRO A 280 -26.42 -27.99 -3.83
C PRO A 280 -26.23 -28.79 -2.52
N ALA A 281 -26.74 -30.02 -2.47
CA ALA A 281 -26.63 -30.88 -1.30
C ALA A 281 -25.16 -31.24 -0.98
N GLY A 282 -24.85 -31.36 0.32
CA GLY A 282 -23.52 -31.71 0.84
C GLY A 282 -22.46 -30.63 0.62
N LEU A 283 -22.86 -29.36 0.51
CA LEU A 283 -21.92 -28.25 0.29
C LEU A 283 -21.02 -28.02 1.51
N VAL A 284 -21.57 -28.13 2.72
CA VAL A 284 -20.80 -28.03 3.98
C VAL A 284 -19.77 -29.16 4.07
N ASP A 285 -20.18 -30.40 3.82
CA ASP A 285 -19.27 -31.55 3.87
C ASP A 285 -18.14 -31.43 2.86
N LYS A 286 -18.43 -30.95 1.64
CA LYS A 286 -17.41 -30.68 0.62
C LYS A 286 -16.49 -29.53 0.99
N ALA A 287 -17.01 -28.53 1.72
CA ALA A 287 -16.24 -27.38 2.20
C ALA A 287 -15.46 -27.68 3.48
N LEU A 288 -15.68 -28.82 4.14
CA LEU A 288 -14.95 -29.26 5.32
C LEU A 288 -13.89 -30.29 4.91
N PRO A 289 -12.63 -29.89 4.61
CA PRO A 289 -11.58 -30.79 4.13
C PRO A 289 -10.98 -31.69 5.24
N LEU A 290 -11.83 -32.29 6.09
CA LEU A 290 -11.44 -33.25 7.11
C LEU A 290 -11.79 -34.67 6.67
N LYS A 291 -10.94 -35.63 7.01
CA LYS A 291 -11.18 -37.05 6.73
C LYS A 291 -11.08 -37.88 8.00
N VAL A 292 -11.86 -38.94 8.04
CA VAL A 292 -11.72 -39.97 9.08
C VAL A 292 -10.31 -40.54 9.02
N GLY A 293 -9.65 -40.63 10.18
CA GLY A 293 -8.25 -41.02 10.33
C GLY A 293 -7.25 -39.86 10.37
N ASP A 294 -7.66 -38.63 10.05
CA ASP A 294 -6.78 -37.47 10.22
C ASP A 294 -6.47 -37.23 11.70
N PRO A 295 -5.24 -36.79 12.07
CA PRO A 295 -4.96 -36.33 13.42
C PRO A 295 -5.85 -35.16 13.83
N ILE A 296 -6.22 -35.09 15.12
CA ILE A 296 -6.98 -33.97 15.67
C ILE A 296 -6.04 -32.79 15.94
N GLU A 297 -5.59 -32.16 14.87
CA GLU A 297 -4.70 -31.01 14.88
C GLU A 297 -5.50 -29.70 14.81
N ALA A 298 -5.33 -28.83 15.80
CA ALA A 298 -6.11 -27.60 15.97
C ALA A 298 -6.08 -26.71 14.72
N ASP A 299 -4.90 -26.48 14.14
CA ASP A 299 -4.73 -25.64 12.95
C ASP A 299 -5.47 -26.23 11.74
N ARG A 300 -5.43 -27.56 11.58
CA ARG A 300 -6.16 -28.26 10.53
C ARG A 300 -7.67 -28.14 10.70
N VAL A 301 -8.18 -28.40 11.90
CA VAL A 301 -9.63 -28.36 12.17
C VAL A 301 -10.15 -26.92 12.06
N GLN A 302 -9.44 -25.93 12.64
CA GLN A 302 -9.78 -24.52 12.51
C GLN A 302 -9.70 -24.04 11.06
N GLY A 303 -8.68 -24.43 10.30
CA GLY A 303 -8.56 -24.11 8.88
C GLY A 303 -9.69 -24.72 8.04
N ALA A 304 -10.11 -25.95 8.36
CA ALA A 304 -11.24 -26.61 7.70
C ALA A 304 -12.58 -25.91 7.98
N GLU A 305 -12.83 -25.52 9.23
CA GLU A 305 -14.00 -24.74 9.62
C GLU A 305 -14.01 -23.35 9.00
N ALA A 306 -12.86 -22.66 8.99
CA ALA A 306 -12.71 -21.37 8.32
C ALA A 306 -13.03 -21.48 6.81
N ASN A 307 -12.69 -22.60 6.17
CA ASN A 307 -13.04 -22.86 4.78
C ASN A 307 -14.56 -22.99 4.58
N VAL A 308 -15.29 -23.61 5.51
CA VAL A 308 -16.77 -23.65 5.50
C VAL A 308 -17.33 -22.23 5.63
N SER A 309 -16.90 -21.48 6.65
CA SER A 309 -17.33 -20.09 6.88
C SER A 309 -17.01 -19.14 5.71
N LEU A 310 -15.96 -19.46 4.94
CA LEU A 310 -15.59 -18.73 3.73
C LEU A 310 -16.43 -19.15 2.52
N LYS A 311 -16.67 -20.44 2.31
CA LYS A 311 -17.27 -20.99 1.08
C LYS A 311 -18.78 -20.82 1.03
N LEU A 312 -19.48 -20.96 2.14
CA LEU A 312 -20.95 -20.88 2.17
C LEU A 312 -21.46 -19.49 1.74
N PRO A 313 -20.91 -18.37 2.24
CA PRO A 313 -21.26 -17.03 1.74
C PRO A 313 -20.86 -16.75 0.28
N GLN A 314 -19.96 -17.55 -0.32
CA GLN A 314 -19.64 -17.46 -1.75
C GLN A 314 -20.67 -18.16 -2.65
N GLU A 315 -21.50 -19.04 -2.07
CA GLU A 315 -22.46 -19.91 -2.78
C GLU A 315 -23.92 -19.51 -2.51
N GLY A 316 -24.14 -18.29 -2.02
CA GLY A 316 -25.46 -17.71 -1.81
C GLY A 316 -25.98 -17.73 -0.37
N TYR A 317 -25.16 -18.04 0.64
CA TYR A 317 -25.59 -18.05 2.06
C TYR A 317 -25.00 -16.88 2.86
N PRO A 318 -25.54 -15.65 2.72
CA PRO A 318 -24.99 -14.45 3.37
C PRO A 318 -25.09 -14.42 4.89
N PHE A 319 -26.00 -15.20 5.47
CA PHE A 319 -26.28 -15.25 6.91
C PHE A 319 -25.82 -16.57 7.54
N PHE A 320 -24.82 -17.22 6.93
CA PHE A 320 -24.24 -18.43 7.45
C PHE A 320 -23.53 -18.15 8.79
N GLU A 321 -23.88 -18.91 9.82
CA GLU A 321 -23.25 -18.86 11.12
C GLU A 321 -22.74 -20.25 11.48
N LEU A 322 -21.46 -20.31 11.88
CA LEU A 322 -20.85 -21.53 12.37
C LEU A 322 -21.05 -21.62 13.88
N GLY A 323 -21.53 -22.77 14.38
CA GLY A 323 -21.64 -23.03 15.80
C GLY A 323 -20.34 -23.59 16.39
N ASP A 324 -20.32 -23.74 17.71
CA ASP A 324 -19.17 -24.31 18.42
C ASP A 324 -19.00 -25.80 18.12
N ARG A 325 -17.78 -26.18 17.72
CA ARG A 325 -17.43 -27.58 17.47
C ARG A 325 -17.53 -28.40 18.76
N ASP A 326 -17.87 -29.67 18.62
CA ASP A 326 -17.80 -30.66 19.69
C ASP A 326 -16.97 -31.86 19.24
N ILE A 327 -16.02 -32.29 20.08
CA ILE A 327 -15.15 -33.43 19.82
C ILE A 327 -15.17 -34.34 21.04
N LEU A 328 -15.91 -35.43 20.95
CA LEU A 328 -15.97 -36.44 22.01
C LEU A 328 -14.80 -37.42 21.84
N LEU A 329 -13.84 -37.40 22.78
CA LEU A 329 -12.66 -38.26 22.77
C LEU A 329 -12.94 -39.62 23.43
N ASP A 330 -12.50 -40.70 22.80
CA ASP A 330 -12.49 -42.05 23.35
C ASP A 330 -11.04 -42.49 23.66
N GLY A 331 -10.71 -42.57 24.96
CA GLY A 331 -9.38 -42.96 25.43
C GLY A 331 -9.03 -44.44 25.25
N GLN A 332 -9.97 -45.31 24.84
CA GLN A 332 -9.66 -46.71 24.51
C GLN A 332 -9.22 -46.87 23.06
N SER A 333 -9.95 -46.23 22.13
CA SER A 333 -9.64 -46.29 20.70
C SER A 333 -8.70 -45.18 20.22
N TYR A 334 -8.44 -44.17 21.05
CA TYR A 334 -7.70 -42.94 20.70
C TYR A 334 -8.31 -42.24 19.48
N THR A 335 -9.65 -42.19 19.45
CA THR A 335 -10.41 -41.51 18.39
C THR A 335 -11.30 -40.41 18.94
N GLY A 336 -11.60 -39.41 18.11
CA GLY A 336 -12.54 -38.34 18.42
C GLY A 336 -13.73 -38.34 17.47
N ALA A 337 -14.95 -38.26 18.02
CA ALA A 337 -16.16 -38.04 17.24
C ALA A 337 -16.41 -36.53 17.08
N TYR A 338 -16.17 -36.01 15.89
CA TYR A 338 -16.27 -34.59 15.58
C TYR A 338 -17.68 -34.22 15.10
N THR A 339 -18.28 -33.22 15.72
CA THR A 339 -19.58 -32.64 15.36
C THR A 339 -19.45 -31.14 15.13
N LEU A 340 -19.89 -30.68 13.95
CA LEU A 340 -19.93 -29.26 13.59
C LEU A 340 -21.37 -28.77 13.41
N PRO A 341 -21.95 -28.08 14.42
CA PRO A 341 -23.24 -27.43 14.25
C PRO A 341 -23.13 -26.17 13.39
N TYR A 342 -24.13 -25.89 12.56
CA TYR A 342 -24.18 -24.68 11.73
C TYR A 342 -25.62 -24.21 11.45
N THR A 343 -25.78 -22.93 11.19
CA THR A 343 -27.03 -22.28 10.78
C THR A 343 -26.85 -21.66 9.39
N LEU A 344 -27.62 -22.10 8.39
CA LEU A 344 -27.43 -21.63 7.01
C LEU A 344 -27.99 -20.22 6.74
N GLY A 345 -29.14 -19.91 7.33
CA GLY A 345 -30.00 -18.85 6.82
C GLY A 345 -30.56 -19.15 5.41
N PRO A 346 -31.40 -18.26 4.85
CA PRO A 346 -31.92 -18.43 3.50
C PRO A 346 -30.82 -18.30 2.45
N ARG A 347 -30.90 -19.10 1.38
CA ARG A 347 -30.11 -18.86 0.18
C ARG A 347 -30.63 -17.61 -0.54
N SER A 348 -29.73 -16.73 -0.95
CA SER A 348 -30.09 -15.37 -1.35
C SER A 348 -29.43 -14.92 -2.64
N SER A 349 -30.11 -13.99 -3.31
CA SER A 349 -29.63 -13.27 -4.49
C SER A 349 -29.59 -11.76 -4.20
N PHE A 350 -28.73 -11.03 -4.88
CA PHE A 350 -28.57 -9.60 -4.70
C PHE A 350 -29.86 -8.87 -5.03
N GLY A 351 -30.33 -8.04 -4.09
CA GLY A 351 -31.47 -7.15 -4.24
C GLY A 351 -31.01 -5.78 -4.74
N GLY A 352 -31.06 -4.80 -3.86
CA GLY A 352 -30.57 -3.44 -4.10
C GLY A 352 -29.62 -2.95 -3.01
N TYR A 353 -29.50 -1.63 -2.92
CA TYR A 353 -28.61 -0.94 -1.98
C TYR A 353 -29.43 -0.04 -1.07
N ARG A 354 -29.03 0.02 0.20
CA ARG A 354 -29.56 0.98 1.17
C ARG A 354 -28.38 1.71 1.79
N THR A 355 -28.53 2.98 2.09
CA THR A 355 -27.48 3.80 2.69
C THR A 355 -27.99 4.50 3.93
N ASN A 356 -27.18 4.58 4.99
CA ASN A 356 -27.46 5.34 6.21
C ASN A 356 -26.16 5.92 6.80
N GLY A 357 -26.30 6.75 7.84
CA GLY A 357 -25.18 7.46 8.48
C GLY A 357 -24.95 8.84 7.85
N ASP A 358 -23.71 9.31 7.92
CA ASP A 358 -23.26 10.55 7.26
C ASP A 358 -22.85 10.25 5.82
N LEU A 359 -23.71 10.63 4.88
CA LEU A 359 -23.65 10.17 3.49
C LEU A 359 -22.68 11.00 2.65
N ALA A 360 -21.71 10.34 2.01
CA ALA A 360 -20.91 10.98 0.96
C ALA A 360 -21.64 10.98 -0.40
N PHE A 361 -22.46 9.97 -0.65
CA PHE A 361 -23.31 9.85 -1.85
C PHE A 361 -24.49 8.87 -1.65
N SER A 362 -25.44 8.93 -2.58
CA SER A 362 -26.67 8.13 -2.54
C SER A 362 -26.46 6.64 -2.83
N ALA A 363 -27.46 5.83 -2.48
CA ALA A 363 -27.51 4.39 -2.80
C ALA A 363 -27.45 4.10 -4.31
N GLU A 364 -27.94 5.02 -5.16
CA GLU A 364 -27.82 4.89 -6.62
C GLU A 364 -26.35 4.88 -7.06
N HIS A 365 -25.54 5.77 -6.48
CA HIS A 365 -24.11 5.83 -6.79
C HIS A 365 -23.34 4.61 -6.27
N VAL A 366 -23.77 3.99 -5.17
CA VAL A 366 -23.25 2.67 -4.73
C VAL A 366 -23.42 1.63 -5.84
N GLY A 367 -24.57 1.64 -6.54
CA GLY A 367 -24.84 0.74 -7.66
C GLY A 367 -23.89 0.91 -8.84
N VAL A 368 -23.39 2.14 -9.08
CA VAL A 368 -22.37 2.40 -10.12
C VAL A 368 -21.03 1.71 -9.82
N LEU A 369 -20.73 1.50 -8.53
CA LEU A 369 -19.48 0.88 -8.06
C LEU A 369 -19.56 -0.65 -7.98
N ALA A 370 -20.76 -1.22 -7.90
CA ALA A 370 -20.95 -2.66 -7.78
C ALA A 370 -20.59 -3.42 -9.07
N ARG A 371 -20.21 -4.70 -8.92
CA ARG A 371 -19.90 -5.64 -10.01
C ARG A 371 -20.86 -6.83 -10.05
N PHE A 372 -22.06 -6.60 -9.56
CA PHE A 372 -23.14 -7.57 -9.59
C PHE A 372 -24.44 -6.85 -9.96
N ASP A 373 -25.33 -7.62 -10.56
CA ASP A 373 -26.65 -7.17 -10.94
C ASP A 373 -27.69 -7.71 -9.96
N ARG A 374 -28.84 -7.04 -9.90
CA ARG A 374 -29.97 -7.52 -9.12
C ARG A 374 -30.45 -8.88 -9.65
N GLY A 375 -30.66 -9.83 -8.76
CA GLY A 375 -31.08 -11.19 -9.06
C GLY A 375 -29.92 -12.16 -9.27
N GLU A 376 -28.68 -11.69 -9.34
CA GLU A 376 -27.51 -12.56 -9.31
C GLU A 376 -27.36 -13.21 -7.93
N LEU A 377 -26.95 -14.49 -7.87
CA LEU A 377 -26.71 -15.21 -6.63
C LEU A 377 -25.70 -14.46 -5.74
N TYR A 378 -25.99 -14.39 -4.44
CA TYR A 378 -25.13 -13.70 -3.49
C TYR A 378 -23.72 -14.35 -3.45
N ASP A 379 -22.69 -13.51 -3.54
CA ASP A 379 -21.29 -13.90 -3.39
C ASP A 379 -20.55 -12.84 -2.57
N VAL A 380 -20.10 -13.22 -1.37
CA VAL A 380 -19.37 -12.35 -0.45
C VAL A 380 -18.12 -11.71 -1.08
N ARG A 381 -17.49 -12.34 -2.07
CA ARG A 381 -16.33 -11.78 -2.78
C ARG A 381 -16.67 -10.49 -3.51
N LYS A 382 -17.90 -10.40 -4.04
CA LYS A 382 -18.39 -9.19 -4.72
C LYS A 382 -18.77 -8.09 -3.73
N VAL A 383 -19.23 -8.45 -2.53
CA VAL A 383 -19.47 -7.51 -1.43
C VAL A 383 -18.16 -6.91 -0.93
N ASP A 384 -17.12 -7.74 -0.78
CA ASP A 384 -15.79 -7.27 -0.41
C ASP A 384 -15.16 -6.39 -1.50
N ASP A 385 -15.35 -6.73 -2.79
CA ASP A 385 -14.95 -5.89 -3.91
C ASP A 385 -15.67 -4.52 -3.90
N LEU A 386 -16.98 -4.49 -3.62
CA LEU A 386 -17.72 -3.25 -3.44
C LEU A 386 -17.20 -2.44 -2.26
N ARG A 387 -16.96 -3.06 -1.11
CA ARG A 387 -16.37 -2.41 0.08
C ARG A 387 -15.00 -1.80 -0.26
N LYS A 388 -14.14 -2.53 -0.95
CA LYS A 388 -12.84 -2.05 -1.44
C LYS A 388 -12.99 -0.88 -2.41
N ALA A 389 -13.98 -0.92 -3.31
CA ALA A 389 -14.27 0.18 -4.23
C ALA A 389 -14.74 1.45 -3.49
N LEU A 390 -15.61 1.30 -2.47
CA LEU A 390 -16.05 2.39 -1.60
C LEU A 390 -14.85 3.02 -0.87
N VAL A 391 -13.97 2.21 -0.28
CA VAL A 391 -12.74 2.69 0.37
C VAL A 391 -11.83 3.41 -0.63
N ALA A 392 -11.71 2.90 -1.85
CA ALA A 392 -10.88 3.48 -2.91
C ALA A 392 -11.34 4.88 -3.36
N THR A 393 -12.59 5.27 -3.10
CA THR A 393 -13.06 6.65 -3.35
C THR A 393 -12.36 7.67 -2.46
N GLY A 394 -11.85 7.25 -1.30
CA GLY A 394 -11.24 8.13 -0.30
C GLY A 394 -12.22 9.14 0.31
N LEU A 395 -13.54 8.92 0.19
CA LEU A 395 -14.58 9.82 0.70
C LEU A 395 -15.06 9.48 2.12
N PHE A 396 -14.61 8.37 2.70
CA PHE A 396 -15.11 7.86 3.97
C PHE A 396 -14.02 7.84 5.03
N SER A 397 -14.38 8.16 6.27
CA SER A 397 -13.58 7.85 7.46
C SER A 397 -13.77 6.37 7.84
N SER A 398 -15.00 5.87 7.73
CA SER A 398 -15.36 4.47 7.87
C SER A 398 -16.50 4.12 6.93
N VAL A 399 -16.47 2.91 6.36
CA VAL A 399 -17.56 2.37 5.54
C VAL A 399 -17.73 0.88 5.82
N SER A 400 -18.97 0.45 6.02
CA SER A 400 -19.32 -0.97 6.16
C SER A 400 -20.43 -1.36 5.21
N VAL A 401 -20.38 -2.60 4.73
CA VAL A 401 -21.37 -3.16 3.82
C VAL A 401 -21.87 -4.45 4.44
N LYS A 402 -23.15 -4.49 4.82
CA LYS A 402 -23.78 -5.65 5.45
C LYS A 402 -24.99 -6.11 4.66
N PRO A 403 -25.18 -7.43 4.45
CA PRO A 403 -26.40 -7.95 3.88
C PRO A 403 -27.57 -7.77 4.85
N VAL A 404 -28.73 -7.37 4.34
CA VAL A 404 -29.98 -7.23 5.10
C VAL A 404 -31.10 -7.95 4.37
N ARG A 405 -31.83 -8.79 5.11
CA ARG A 405 -32.96 -9.55 4.61
C ARG A 405 -34.08 -8.63 4.13
N THR A 406 -34.71 -8.98 3.01
CA THR A 406 -35.86 -8.24 2.49
C THR A 406 -37.18 -8.98 2.65
N GLY A 407 -37.15 -10.29 2.90
CA GLY A 407 -38.30 -11.18 2.89
C GLY A 407 -38.93 -11.40 1.51
N LYS A 408 -38.42 -10.75 0.45
CA LYS A 408 -38.96 -10.85 -0.90
C LYS A 408 -38.24 -11.95 -1.66
N LYS A 409 -38.99 -12.83 -2.33
CA LYS A 409 -38.40 -13.89 -3.17
C LYS A 409 -38.05 -13.38 -4.57
N ALA A 410 -36.92 -13.84 -5.08
CA ALA A 410 -36.49 -13.70 -6.46
C ALA A 410 -37.17 -14.76 -7.36
N PRO A 411 -37.18 -14.58 -8.69
CA PRO A 411 -37.81 -15.52 -9.62
C PRO A 411 -37.26 -16.96 -9.55
N ASP A 412 -36.02 -17.11 -9.11
CA ASP A 412 -35.33 -18.39 -8.92
C ASP A 412 -35.66 -19.07 -7.58
N GLY A 413 -36.52 -18.46 -6.75
CA GLY A 413 -36.93 -18.97 -5.44
C GLY A 413 -36.02 -18.55 -4.27
N THR A 414 -34.89 -17.87 -4.53
CA THR A 414 -34.00 -17.34 -3.48
C THR A 414 -34.58 -16.08 -2.82
N GLU A 415 -34.12 -15.70 -1.64
CA GLU A 415 -34.52 -14.42 -1.02
C GLU A 415 -33.65 -13.27 -1.55
N TYR A 416 -34.25 -12.16 -1.94
CA TYR A 416 -33.50 -10.93 -2.22
C TYR A 416 -32.86 -10.40 -0.94
N VAL A 417 -31.59 -10.02 -1.02
CA VAL A 417 -30.85 -9.39 0.06
C VAL A 417 -30.35 -8.03 -0.39
N ASP A 418 -30.72 -6.99 0.34
CA ASP A 418 -30.22 -5.65 0.10
C ASP A 418 -28.88 -5.47 0.83
N LEU A 419 -27.95 -4.73 0.25
CA LEU A 419 -26.73 -4.34 0.94
C LEU A 419 -26.93 -3.01 1.64
N LEU A 420 -26.91 -3.01 2.97
CA LEU A 420 -26.86 -1.80 3.78
C LEU A 420 -25.42 -1.30 3.84
N VAL A 421 -25.19 -0.16 3.20
CA VAL A 421 -23.93 0.57 3.23
C VAL A 421 -24.03 1.66 4.28
N HIS A 422 -23.41 1.41 5.44
CA HIS A 422 -23.28 2.42 6.47
C HIS A 422 -22.08 3.31 6.15
N GLN A 423 -22.36 4.58 5.88
CA GLN A 423 -21.37 5.58 5.49
C GLN A 423 -21.09 6.52 6.66
N ASN A 424 -19.80 6.82 6.86
CA ASN A 424 -19.36 7.96 7.64
C ASN A 424 -18.43 8.78 6.77
N ALA A 425 -18.87 9.97 6.36
CA ALA A 425 -18.10 10.81 5.45
C ALA A 425 -16.77 11.21 6.11
N GLY A 426 -15.70 11.11 5.33
CA GLY A 426 -14.37 11.54 5.77
C GLY A 426 -14.20 13.06 5.62
N PRO A 427 -13.18 13.64 6.25
CA PRO A 427 -12.85 15.06 6.06
C PRO A 427 -12.75 15.39 4.55
N PRO A 428 -13.52 16.38 4.06
CA PRO A 428 -13.67 16.59 2.63
C PRO A 428 -12.46 17.27 1.99
N ARG A 429 -11.54 17.81 2.80
CA ARG A 429 -10.45 18.68 2.36
C ARG A 429 -9.11 18.04 2.65
N THR A 430 -8.16 18.20 1.74
CA THR A 430 -6.78 17.75 1.91
C THR A 430 -5.83 18.82 1.42
N LEU A 431 -4.82 19.13 2.24
CA LEU A 431 -3.69 19.94 1.87
C LEU A 431 -2.49 19.02 1.66
N ALA A 432 -1.76 19.22 0.57
CA ALA A 432 -0.52 18.51 0.30
C ALA A 432 0.55 19.50 -0.19
N ALA A 433 1.79 19.23 0.19
CA ALA A 433 2.96 20.00 -0.24
C ALA A 433 4.05 19.03 -0.70
N GLU A 434 4.78 19.42 -1.73
CA GLU A 434 5.88 18.66 -2.30
C GLU A 434 7.06 19.60 -2.58
N ALA A 435 8.27 19.14 -2.28
CA ALA A 435 9.51 19.85 -2.57
C ALA A 435 10.47 18.93 -3.31
N GLY A 436 11.14 19.46 -4.33
CA GLY A 436 12.14 18.73 -5.11
C GLY A 436 13.33 19.61 -5.47
N TYR A 437 14.48 18.98 -5.69
CA TYR A 437 15.69 19.63 -6.16
C TYR A 437 16.41 18.76 -7.20
N SER A 438 16.88 19.40 -8.26
CA SER A 438 17.88 18.81 -9.14
C SER A 438 18.82 19.88 -9.70
N THR A 439 20.06 19.50 -9.98
CA THR A 439 21.09 20.44 -10.49
C THR A 439 20.65 21.15 -11.78
N GLY A 440 19.83 20.50 -12.62
CA GLY A 440 19.38 21.05 -13.90
C GLY A 440 18.01 21.77 -13.87
N GLN A 441 17.22 21.59 -12.81
CA GLN A 441 15.88 22.21 -12.71
C GLN A 441 15.73 23.15 -11.51
N GLY A 442 16.73 23.20 -10.64
CA GLY A 442 16.70 24.01 -9.42
C GLY A 442 15.75 23.45 -8.37
N ILE A 443 15.23 24.34 -7.53
CA ILE A 443 14.24 24.02 -6.50
C ILE A 443 12.85 24.08 -7.13
N ARG A 444 11.98 23.15 -6.75
CA ARG A 444 10.57 23.13 -7.11
C ARG A 444 9.72 22.88 -5.87
N LEU A 445 8.88 23.84 -5.52
CA LEU A 445 7.87 23.73 -4.48
C LEU A 445 6.49 23.63 -5.11
N GLN A 446 5.65 22.76 -4.59
CA GLN A 446 4.29 22.56 -5.06
C GLN A 446 3.36 22.45 -3.87
N GLY A 447 2.25 23.17 -3.91
CA GLY A 447 1.15 23.06 -2.97
C GLY A 447 -0.12 22.66 -3.69
N SER A 448 -0.95 21.83 -3.05
CA SER A 448 -2.29 21.54 -3.56
C SER A 448 -3.32 21.52 -2.45
N TRP A 449 -4.47 22.11 -2.74
CA TRP A 449 -5.69 21.99 -1.95
C TRP A 449 -6.70 21.19 -2.75
N THR A 450 -7.26 20.14 -2.13
CA THR A 450 -8.28 19.29 -2.75
C THR A 450 -9.52 19.29 -1.87
N HIS A 451 -10.67 19.60 -2.47
CA HIS A 451 -11.97 19.22 -1.92
C HIS A 451 -12.44 17.95 -2.63
N ARG A 452 -12.48 16.81 -1.93
CA ARG A 452 -12.66 15.47 -2.52
C ARG A 452 -14.04 15.24 -3.14
N ASN A 453 -15.06 15.92 -2.63
CA ASN A 453 -16.46 15.75 -3.06
C ASN A 453 -17.23 17.08 -3.07
N LEU A 454 -16.67 18.14 -3.69
CA LEU A 454 -17.33 19.45 -3.73
C LEU A 454 -18.59 19.44 -4.61
N PHE A 455 -18.60 18.57 -5.63
CA PHE A 455 -19.72 18.36 -6.55
C PHE A 455 -20.17 16.90 -6.50
N PRO A 456 -20.94 16.49 -5.47
CA PRO A 456 -21.39 15.11 -5.32
C PRO A 456 -22.11 14.57 -6.56
N PRO A 457 -21.98 13.26 -6.85
CA PRO A 457 -21.07 12.30 -6.24
C PRO A 457 -19.65 12.38 -6.83
N GLU A 458 -18.64 12.13 -5.99
CA GLU A 458 -17.21 12.00 -6.31
C GLU A 458 -16.59 13.14 -7.16
N GLY A 459 -17.22 14.32 -7.19
CA GLY A 459 -16.73 15.48 -7.93
C GLY A 459 -15.74 16.30 -7.11
N ALA A 460 -14.46 16.02 -7.28
CA ALA A 460 -13.38 16.72 -6.62
C ALA A 460 -13.05 18.05 -7.32
N LEU A 461 -12.72 19.06 -6.53
CA LEU A 461 -12.06 20.29 -6.99
C LEU A 461 -10.63 20.30 -6.44
N ILE A 462 -9.66 20.43 -7.33
CA ILE A 462 -8.23 20.40 -7.01
C ILE A 462 -7.62 21.71 -7.50
N VAL A 463 -7.04 22.48 -6.59
CA VAL A 463 -6.26 23.68 -6.89
C VAL A 463 -4.80 23.38 -6.57
N LYS A 464 -3.92 23.52 -7.56
CA LYS A 464 -2.50 23.23 -7.43
C LYS A 464 -1.67 24.42 -7.90
N GLY A 465 -0.78 24.88 -7.03
CA GLY A 465 0.22 25.91 -7.31
C GLY A 465 1.62 25.30 -7.36
N VAL A 466 2.43 25.77 -8.29
CA VAL A 466 3.84 25.40 -8.42
C VAL A 466 4.67 26.68 -8.38
N ALA A 467 5.71 26.67 -7.54
CA ALA A 467 6.72 27.71 -7.44
C ALA A 467 8.10 27.06 -7.48
N GLY A 468 8.71 27.06 -8.66
CA GLY A 468 10.06 26.55 -8.89
C GLY A 468 10.95 27.55 -9.61
N THR A 469 12.24 27.25 -9.67
CA THR A 469 13.24 28.11 -10.34
C THR A 469 12.95 28.28 -11.83
N LEU A 470 12.48 27.22 -12.50
CA LEU A 470 12.23 27.21 -13.95
C LEU A 470 10.74 27.11 -14.33
N GLU A 471 9.85 26.92 -13.36
CA GLU A 471 8.42 26.71 -13.59
C GLU A 471 7.62 27.36 -12.46
N GLN A 472 6.63 28.18 -12.84
CA GLN A 472 5.68 28.78 -11.93
C GLN A 472 4.30 28.65 -12.53
N GLY A 473 3.28 28.34 -11.74
CA GLY A 473 1.95 28.19 -12.31
C GLY A 473 0.86 27.86 -11.32
N LEU A 474 -0.36 27.98 -11.82
CA LEU A 474 -1.58 27.65 -11.11
C LEU A 474 -2.45 26.80 -12.02
N SER A 475 -3.02 25.73 -11.45
CA SER A 475 -3.98 24.87 -12.13
C SER A 475 -5.19 24.62 -11.24
N THR A 476 -6.36 24.62 -11.86
CA THR A 476 -7.62 24.25 -11.22
C THR A 476 -8.24 23.12 -12.03
N THR A 477 -8.53 22.02 -11.35
CA THR A 477 -9.01 20.79 -11.97
C THR A 477 -10.27 20.31 -11.26
N PHE A 478 -11.35 20.18 -12.02
CA PHE A 478 -12.50 19.36 -11.65
C PHE A 478 -12.21 17.91 -12.06
N ARG A 479 -12.40 16.97 -11.13
CA ARG A 479 -12.26 15.54 -11.39
C ARG A 479 -13.43 14.79 -10.78
N ARG A 480 -14.23 14.10 -11.60
CA ARG A 480 -15.23 13.15 -11.14
C ARG A 480 -14.74 11.73 -11.34
N SER A 481 -14.51 11.03 -10.23
CA SER A 481 -14.27 9.58 -10.24
C SER A 481 -15.58 8.82 -10.43
N ASN A 482 -15.49 7.59 -10.96
CA ASN A 482 -16.64 6.71 -11.19
C ASN A 482 -17.83 7.37 -11.91
N ALA A 483 -17.56 8.28 -12.85
CA ALA A 483 -18.57 9.14 -13.47
C ALA A 483 -19.53 8.29 -14.33
N GLY A 484 -20.67 7.86 -13.78
CA GLY A 484 -21.69 7.04 -14.47
C GLY A 484 -21.24 5.63 -14.88
N ARG A 485 -20.03 5.22 -14.50
CA ARG A 485 -19.49 3.86 -14.65
C ARG A 485 -18.32 3.72 -13.68
N ARG A 486 -18.22 2.59 -12.97
CA ARG A 486 -17.06 2.27 -12.15
C ARG A 486 -15.76 2.52 -12.92
N ASP A 487 -14.77 3.08 -12.24
CA ASP A 487 -13.41 3.27 -12.71
C ASP A 487 -13.26 4.26 -13.89
N ARG A 488 -14.34 4.94 -14.30
CA ARG A 488 -14.31 6.01 -15.30
C ARG A 488 -14.06 7.36 -14.63
N THR A 489 -12.94 7.98 -14.95
CA THR A 489 -12.58 9.32 -14.47
C THR A 489 -12.88 10.35 -15.54
N VAL A 490 -13.60 11.41 -15.17
CA VAL A 490 -13.81 12.58 -16.03
C VAL A 490 -13.10 13.77 -15.40
N THR A 491 -12.24 14.43 -16.16
CA THR A 491 -11.45 15.57 -15.72
C THR A 491 -11.70 16.75 -16.64
N LEU A 492 -11.85 17.94 -16.07
CA LEU A 492 -11.86 19.23 -16.77
C LEU A 492 -10.96 20.18 -15.98
N GLY A 493 -10.01 20.83 -16.65
CA GLY A 493 -9.06 21.69 -15.97
C GLY A 493 -8.65 22.89 -16.79
N ILE A 494 -8.26 23.93 -16.06
CA ILE A 494 -7.64 25.14 -16.60
C ILE A 494 -6.31 25.36 -15.89
N SER A 495 -5.29 25.81 -16.62
CA SER A 495 -4.01 26.19 -16.03
C SER A 495 -3.37 27.38 -16.70
N ALA A 496 -2.57 28.10 -15.94
CA ALA A 496 -1.70 29.18 -16.39
C ALA A 496 -0.30 28.95 -15.82
N ASN A 497 0.70 28.83 -16.68
CA ASN A 497 2.07 28.50 -16.32
C ASN A 497 3.07 29.43 -17.02
N HIS A 498 4.14 29.78 -16.31
CA HIS A 498 5.34 30.43 -16.81
C HIS A 498 6.51 29.45 -16.69
N ASN A 499 7.08 29.09 -17.84
CA ASN A 499 8.24 28.22 -17.92
C ASN A 499 9.42 29.05 -18.41
N LYS A 500 10.57 28.96 -17.74
CA LYS A 500 11.80 29.68 -18.10
C LYS A 500 12.96 28.69 -18.18
N TYR A 501 13.03 27.96 -19.28
CA TYR A 501 14.10 27.00 -19.56
C TYR A 501 15.17 27.63 -20.45
N ASP A 502 16.36 27.02 -20.50
CA ASP A 502 17.41 27.42 -21.44
C ASP A 502 16.97 27.25 -22.90
N ALA A 503 16.14 26.22 -23.16
CA ALA A 503 15.60 25.95 -24.49
C ALA A 503 14.59 27.02 -24.93
N TYR A 504 13.71 27.44 -24.01
CA TYR A 504 12.68 28.42 -24.25
C TYR A 504 12.08 28.97 -22.93
N GLU A 505 11.52 30.17 -23.01
CA GLU A 505 10.65 30.81 -22.06
C GLU A 505 9.23 30.95 -22.64
N ALA A 506 8.22 30.48 -21.91
CA ALA A 506 6.82 30.44 -22.35
C ALA A 506 5.87 30.92 -21.26
N PHE A 507 4.87 31.71 -21.66
CA PHE A 507 3.65 31.94 -20.87
C PHE A 507 2.52 31.17 -21.54
N THR A 508 1.99 30.17 -20.84
CA THR A 508 1.05 29.19 -21.38
C THR A 508 -0.25 29.22 -20.58
N GLY A 509 -1.37 29.42 -21.25
CA GLY A 509 -2.71 29.16 -20.73
C GLY A 509 -3.32 27.95 -21.43
N SER A 510 -3.97 27.06 -20.69
CA SER A 510 -4.58 25.86 -21.27
C SER A 510 -5.92 25.51 -20.62
N LEU A 511 -6.83 24.97 -21.44
CA LEU A 511 -8.08 24.34 -21.06
C LEU A 511 -8.06 22.91 -21.58
N PHE A 512 -8.29 21.92 -20.72
CA PHE A 512 -8.25 20.52 -21.12
C PHE A 512 -9.38 19.72 -20.49
N GLY A 513 -9.87 18.73 -21.21
CA GLY A 513 -10.83 17.75 -20.74
C GLY A 513 -10.37 16.34 -21.07
N ARG A 514 -10.57 15.38 -20.16
CA ARG A 514 -10.16 13.99 -20.35
C ARG A 514 -11.17 13.03 -19.74
N ILE A 515 -11.47 11.95 -20.46
CA ILE A 515 -12.16 10.77 -19.95
C ILE A 515 -11.16 9.62 -19.96
N SER A 516 -10.98 8.95 -18.82
CA SER A 516 -10.02 7.86 -18.69
C SER A 516 -10.50 6.72 -17.82
N TYR A 517 -9.85 5.57 -18.03
CA TYR A 517 -9.94 4.35 -17.24
C TYR A 517 -8.56 4.08 -16.65
N ASP A 518 -8.32 4.56 -15.43
CA ASP A 518 -6.99 4.59 -14.80
C ASP A 518 -6.84 3.50 -13.72
N SER A 519 -5.62 3.00 -13.50
CA SER A 519 -5.31 2.10 -12.38
C SER A 519 -5.30 2.85 -11.04
N THR A 520 -5.60 2.14 -9.95
CA THR A 520 -5.44 2.66 -8.58
C THR A 520 -4.46 1.78 -7.80
N PRO A 521 -3.87 2.27 -6.68
CA PRO A 521 -3.02 1.44 -5.81
C PRO A 521 -3.70 0.18 -5.29
N ILE A 522 -5.03 0.21 -5.14
CA ILE A 522 -5.83 -0.94 -4.69
C ILE A 522 -6.16 -1.87 -5.87
N TRP A 523 -6.39 -1.30 -7.06
CA TRP A 523 -6.81 -2.03 -8.25
C TRP A 523 -5.93 -1.67 -9.44
N GLN A 524 -4.85 -2.42 -9.61
CA GLN A 524 -4.03 -2.33 -10.81
C GLN A 524 -4.76 -2.99 -11.99
N LYS A 525 -5.15 -2.19 -12.97
CA LYS A 525 -5.75 -2.67 -14.21
C LYS A 525 -4.65 -3.02 -15.20
N ARG A 526 -4.83 -4.16 -15.88
CA ARG A 526 -3.93 -4.57 -16.96
C ARG A 526 -3.99 -3.66 -18.15
N PHE A 527 -5.17 -3.12 -18.47
CA PHE A 527 -5.36 -2.21 -19.59
C PHE A 527 -5.96 -0.90 -19.08
N THR A 528 -5.33 0.20 -19.44
CA THR A 528 -5.79 1.56 -19.15
C THR A 528 -5.89 2.35 -20.45
N TYR A 529 -6.80 3.30 -20.51
CA TYR A 529 -6.92 4.16 -21.67
C TYR A 529 -7.51 5.51 -21.29
N GLY A 530 -7.32 6.50 -22.15
CA GLY A 530 -7.91 7.80 -21.98
C GLY A 530 -7.91 8.59 -23.27
N TYR A 531 -8.91 9.44 -23.41
CA TYR A 531 -9.05 10.34 -24.55
C TYR A 531 -9.58 11.69 -24.07
N GLY A 532 -9.27 12.74 -24.81
CA GLY A 532 -9.61 14.09 -24.37
C GLY A 532 -9.39 15.15 -25.43
N PHE A 533 -9.46 16.39 -24.97
CA PHE A 533 -9.11 17.56 -25.74
C PHE A 533 -8.21 18.49 -24.91
N GLU A 534 -7.40 19.28 -25.59
CA GLU A 534 -6.60 20.33 -25.00
C GLU A 534 -6.58 21.54 -25.94
N LEU A 535 -6.87 22.72 -25.38
CA LEU A 535 -6.77 24.02 -26.04
C LEU A 535 -5.69 24.82 -25.33
N ILE A 536 -4.68 25.29 -26.06
CA ILE A 536 -3.56 26.05 -25.50
C ILE A 536 -3.44 27.39 -26.22
N GLY A 537 -3.27 28.47 -25.45
CA GLY A 537 -2.69 29.72 -25.91
C GLY A 537 -1.33 29.89 -25.26
N THR A 538 -0.27 30.05 -26.06
CA THR A 538 1.10 30.17 -25.54
C THR A 538 1.85 31.28 -26.24
N ASN A 539 2.70 31.98 -25.49
CA ASN A 539 3.57 33.02 -25.99
C ASN A 539 5.02 32.67 -25.60
N GLU A 540 5.83 32.31 -26.60
CA GLU A 540 7.12 31.65 -26.42
C GLU A 540 8.24 32.39 -27.12
N ASP A 541 9.45 32.38 -26.58
CA ASP A 541 10.65 32.80 -27.32
C ASP A 541 11.04 31.73 -28.35
N VAL A 542 11.32 32.16 -29.57
CA VAL A 542 11.69 31.24 -30.66
C VAL A 542 12.93 31.78 -31.34
N TYR A 543 13.95 30.94 -31.48
CA TYR A 543 15.13 31.30 -32.24
C TYR A 543 14.77 31.53 -33.72
N ASN A 544 15.07 32.72 -34.23
CA ASN A 544 14.91 33.11 -35.62
C ASN A 544 16.27 33.02 -36.31
N PHE A 545 16.44 32.02 -37.19
CA PHE A 545 17.70 31.78 -37.89
C PHE A 545 18.06 32.89 -38.88
N ASP A 546 17.07 33.61 -39.42
CA ASP A 546 17.30 34.69 -40.39
C ASP A 546 17.78 35.96 -39.67
N ALA A 547 17.22 36.25 -38.49
CA ALA A 547 17.58 37.42 -37.69
C ALA A 547 18.75 37.16 -36.73
N GLY A 548 19.13 35.89 -36.51
CA GLY A 548 20.20 35.50 -35.58
C GLY A 548 19.85 35.67 -34.10
N GLU A 549 18.58 35.95 -33.78
CA GLU A 549 18.12 36.30 -32.42
C GLU A 549 16.83 35.53 -32.02
N ARG A 550 16.51 35.54 -30.73
CA ARG A 550 15.26 34.96 -30.21
C ARG A 550 14.15 36.00 -30.21
N GLN A 551 13.02 35.66 -30.80
CA GLN A 551 11.85 36.53 -30.92
C GLN A 551 10.61 35.87 -30.30
N ARG A 552 9.81 36.67 -29.61
CA ARG A 552 8.56 36.21 -29.00
C ARG A 552 7.52 35.89 -30.08
N LYS A 553 6.87 34.74 -30.00
CA LYS A 553 5.82 34.30 -30.93
C LYS A 553 4.65 33.72 -30.15
N THR A 554 3.44 34.06 -30.60
CA THR A 554 2.20 33.53 -30.03
C THR A 554 1.68 32.36 -30.87
N PHE A 555 1.22 31.32 -30.20
CA PHE A 555 0.66 30.13 -30.80
C PHE A 555 -0.66 29.75 -30.13
N GLY A 556 -1.65 29.39 -30.93
CA GLY A 556 -2.83 28.65 -30.49
C GLY A 556 -2.68 27.18 -30.86
N ILE A 557 -3.08 26.26 -29.98
CA ILE A 557 -2.97 24.82 -30.22
C ILE A 557 -4.29 24.17 -29.83
N ALA A 558 -4.82 23.33 -30.72
CA ALA A 558 -5.89 22.39 -30.39
C ALA A 558 -5.36 20.97 -30.52
N ALA A 559 -5.59 20.12 -29.52
CA ALA A 559 -5.08 18.77 -29.45
C ALA A 559 -6.16 17.77 -29.01
N LEU A 560 -6.07 16.54 -29.50
CA LEU A 560 -6.96 15.42 -29.17
C LEU A 560 -6.16 14.24 -28.60
N PRO A 561 -5.62 14.36 -27.38
CA PRO A 561 -4.73 13.34 -26.82
C PRO A 561 -5.46 12.01 -26.59
N LEU A 562 -4.86 10.93 -27.08
CA LEU A 562 -5.24 9.54 -26.85
C LEU A 562 -4.11 8.84 -26.10
N THR A 563 -4.46 8.08 -25.07
CA THR A 563 -3.52 7.30 -24.25
C THR A 563 -4.00 5.87 -24.11
N ALA A 564 -3.06 4.93 -24.17
CA ALA A 564 -3.29 3.53 -23.89
C ALA A 564 -2.12 2.96 -23.08
N GLY A 565 -2.43 2.18 -22.05
CA GLY A 565 -1.46 1.55 -21.18
C GLY A 565 -1.74 0.06 -21.03
N PHE A 566 -0.67 -0.74 -20.98
CA PHE A 566 -0.72 -2.14 -20.62
C PHE A 566 0.28 -2.42 -19.49
N ASP A 567 -0.20 -2.91 -18.35
CA ASP A 567 0.61 -3.08 -17.13
C ASP A 567 0.46 -4.49 -16.55
N THR A 568 1.58 -5.22 -16.50
CA THR A 568 1.69 -6.56 -15.90
C THR A 568 2.62 -6.58 -14.69
N SER A 569 3.06 -5.42 -14.22
CA SER A 569 3.93 -5.30 -13.06
C SER A 569 3.24 -5.79 -11.79
N ASP A 570 4.04 -6.16 -10.79
CA ASP A 570 3.55 -6.62 -9.49
C ASP A 570 3.13 -5.49 -8.55
N ASP A 571 3.76 -4.32 -8.65
CA ASP A 571 3.50 -3.17 -7.78
C ASP A 571 3.65 -1.85 -8.55
N LEU A 572 2.70 -0.92 -8.35
CA LEU A 572 2.69 0.38 -9.04
C LEU A 572 3.87 1.30 -8.64
N LEU A 573 4.30 1.27 -7.38
CA LEU A 573 5.27 2.18 -6.79
C LEU A 573 6.70 1.60 -6.75
N ASN A 574 6.84 0.29 -6.57
CA ASN A 574 8.12 -0.41 -6.51
C ASN A 574 8.06 -1.75 -7.27
N PRO A 575 7.95 -1.71 -8.61
CA PRO A 575 7.86 -2.93 -9.41
C PRO A 575 9.15 -3.75 -9.36
N THR A 576 9.02 -5.06 -9.15
CA THR A 576 10.12 -6.03 -9.13
C THR A 576 10.06 -7.03 -10.27
N ARG A 577 8.86 -7.28 -10.82
CA ARG A 577 8.63 -8.20 -11.94
C ARG A 577 7.60 -7.66 -12.93
N GLY A 578 7.63 -8.18 -14.15
CA GLY A 578 6.66 -7.84 -15.20
C GLY A 578 7.10 -6.65 -16.06
N PHE A 579 6.17 -6.05 -16.79
CA PHE A 579 6.47 -4.93 -17.69
C PHE A 579 5.27 -3.98 -17.86
N ARG A 580 5.56 -2.76 -18.31
CA ARG A 580 4.59 -1.73 -18.67
C ARG A 580 4.85 -1.23 -20.08
N ILE A 581 3.78 -0.96 -20.81
CA ILE A 581 3.81 -0.29 -22.11
C ILE A 581 2.82 0.86 -22.06
N HIS A 582 3.25 2.05 -22.45
CA HIS A 582 2.41 3.24 -22.51
C HIS A 582 2.58 3.92 -23.87
N ALA A 583 1.47 4.13 -24.57
CA ALA A 583 1.41 4.84 -25.83
C ALA A 583 0.59 6.12 -25.66
N ASN A 584 1.08 7.22 -26.22
CA ASN A 584 0.34 8.46 -26.36
C ASN A 584 0.36 8.89 -27.83
N VAL A 585 -0.83 9.15 -28.37
CA VAL A 585 -1.04 9.64 -29.73
C VAL A 585 -1.88 10.89 -29.62
N SER A 586 -1.35 12.02 -30.04
CA SER A 586 -2.00 13.33 -29.96
C SER A 586 -2.00 13.98 -31.34
N PRO A 587 -3.10 13.86 -32.09
CA PRO A 587 -3.36 14.74 -33.23
C PRO A 587 -3.55 16.17 -32.73
N GLU A 588 -2.81 17.11 -33.32
CA GLU A 588 -2.81 18.51 -32.91
C GLU A 588 -2.88 19.43 -34.14
N ALA A 589 -3.28 20.67 -33.92
CA ALA A 589 -3.19 21.72 -34.91
C ALA A 589 -2.65 23.00 -34.26
N ALA A 590 -1.57 23.52 -34.83
CA ALA A 590 -1.01 24.81 -34.44
C ALA A 590 -1.60 25.92 -35.33
N VAL A 591 -1.99 27.02 -34.69
CA VAL A 591 -2.46 28.25 -35.31
C VAL A 591 -1.49 29.36 -34.93
N LYS A 592 -0.76 29.87 -35.92
CA LYS A 592 0.15 31.02 -35.78
C LYS A 592 -0.16 32.07 -36.84
N SER A 593 0.12 31.72 -38.10
CA SER A 593 -0.20 32.51 -39.30
C SER A 593 -1.09 31.73 -40.28
N GLY A 594 -1.59 30.57 -39.86
CA GLY A 594 -2.35 29.59 -40.63
C GLY A 594 -2.55 28.31 -39.82
N PHE A 595 -3.47 27.46 -40.26
CA PHE A 595 -3.77 26.17 -39.63
C PHE A 595 -2.77 25.10 -40.09
N ARG A 596 -2.05 24.49 -39.14
CA ARG A 596 -1.01 23.48 -39.43
C ARG A 596 -1.26 22.22 -38.59
N PRO A 597 -1.86 21.17 -39.16
CA PRO A 597 -2.10 19.92 -38.46
C PRO A 597 -0.82 19.10 -38.34
N TYR A 598 -0.65 18.40 -37.23
CA TYR A 598 0.42 17.44 -36.99
C TYR A 598 -0.01 16.37 -36.00
N SER A 599 0.84 15.39 -35.77
CA SER A 599 0.60 14.36 -34.75
C SER A 599 1.85 14.14 -33.94
N ARG A 600 1.69 14.13 -32.61
CA ARG A 600 2.73 13.80 -31.64
C ARG A 600 2.47 12.39 -31.12
N ILE A 601 3.46 11.52 -31.26
CA ILE A 601 3.36 10.12 -30.87
C ILE A 601 4.52 9.80 -29.95
N THR A 602 4.23 9.18 -28.82
CA THR A 602 5.25 8.62 -27.92
C THR A 602 4.90 7.19 -27.54
N LEU A 603 5.92 6.36 -27.43
CA LEU A 603 5.83 5.00 -26.93
C LEU A 603 6.90 4.82 -25.86
N GLU A 604 6.49 4.30 -24.71
CA GLU A 604 7.34 4.03 -23.56
C GLU A 604 7.13 2.60 -23.09
N GLY A 605 8.22 1.87 -22.89
CA GLY A 605 8.21 0.52 -22.34
C GLY A 605 9.15 0.42 -21.15
N THR A 606 8.69 -0.19 -20.06
CA THR A 606 9.53 -0.54 -18.91
C THR A 606 9.40 -2.02 -18.59
N GLY A 607 10.49 -2.65 -18.17
CA GLY A 607 10.52 -4.07 -17.83
C GLY A 607 11.34 -4.33 -16.57
N TYR A 608 10.91 -5.30 -15.76
CA TYR A 608 11.48 -5.63 -14.46
C TYR A 608 11.71 -7.13 -14.37
N TYR A 609 12.95 -7.51 -14.09
CA TYR A 609 13.37 -8.91 -14.01
C TYR A 609 14.02 -9.18 -12.64
N PRO A 610 13.40 -9.97 -11.76
CA PRO A 610 13.98 -10.33 -10.46
C PRO A 610 15.03 -11.42 -10.67
N VAL A 611 16.31 -11.08 -10.49
CA VAL A 611 17.44 -12.02 -10.58
C VAL A 611 17.57 -12.82 -9.27
N SER A 612 17.22 -12.21 -8.14
CA SER A 612 17.10 -12.83 -6.82
C SER A 612 16.11 -12.03 -5.96
N ASP A 613 15.85 -12.46 -4.73
CA ASP A 613 14.98 -11.73 -3.77
C ASP A 613 15.49 -10.31 -3.44
N SER A 614 16.78 -10.04 -3.68
CA SER A 614 17.44 -8.77 -3.40
C SER A 614 17.84 -7.97 -4.64
N LEU A 615 17.83 -8.56 -5.84
CA LEU A 615 18.34 -7.94 -7.06
C LEU A 615 17.30 -7.95 -8.18
N VAL A 616 16.95 -6.75 -8.67
CA VAL A 616 16.07 -6.56 -9.83
C VAL A 616 16.81 -5.82 -10.93
N ILE A 617 16.79 -6.34 -12.15
CA ILE A 617 17.23 -5.59 -13.34
C ILE A 617 16.01 -4.90 -13.94
N ALA A 618 16.09 -3.58 -14.07
CA ALA A 618 15.02 -2.76 -14.63
C ALA A 618 15.51 -2.04 -15.88
N GLY A 619 14.70 -2.08 -16.94
CA GLY A 619 15.00 -1.41 -18.21
C GLY A 619 13.87 -0.49 -18.64
N ARG A 620 14.21 0.61 -19.31
CA ARG A 620 13.28 1.54 -19.94
C ARG A 620 13.71 1.84 -21.36
N ALA A 621 12.75 1.92 -22.27
CA ALA A 621 12.93 2.47 -23.60
C ALA A 621 11.79 3.45 -23.89
N LYS A 622 12.13 4.63 -24.42
CA LYS A 622 11.15 5.65 -24.80
C LYS A 622 11.51 6.24 -26.15
N VAL A 623 10.53 6.34 -27.04
CA VAL A 623 10.70 6.92 -28.36
C VAL A 623 9.54 7.87 -28.65
N GLY A 624 9.79 8.89 -29.45
CA GLY A 624 8.74 9.77 -29.91
C GLY A 624 9.02 10.44 -31.24
N THR A 625 7.95 10.85 -31.90
CA THR A 625 7.95 11.45 -33.23
C THR A 625 6.84 12.49 -33.37
N ILE A 626 7.13 13.54 -34.12
CA ILE A 626 6.20 14.59 -34.52
C ILE A 626 6.17 14.61 -36.05
N ALA A 627 5.02 14.26 -36.62
CA ALA A 627 4.83 14.18 -38.07
C ALA A 627 3.80 15.22 -38.56
N GLY A 628 4.01 15.77 -39.76
CA GLY A 628 3.06 16.67 -40.42
C GLY A 628 3.36 18.18 -40.29
N ILE A 629 4.37 18.58 -39.52
CA ILE A 629 4.78 19.98 -39.35
C ILE A 629 6.29 20.15 -39.33
N SER A 630 6.77 21.31 -39.79
CA SER A 630 8.17 21.69 -39.67
C SER A 630 8.52 22.07 -38.22
N ARG A 631 9.75 21.82 -37.79
CA ARG A 631 10.23 22.22 -36.45
C ARG A 631 10.04 23.71 -36.18
N ASN A 632 10.29 24.56 -37.19
CA ASN A 632 10.26 26.02 -37.05
C ASN A 632 8.83 26.57 -36.93
N ASP A 633 7.83 25.83 -37.40
CA ASP A 633 6.41 26.16 -37.23
C ASP A 633 5.82 25.60 -35.93
N LEU A 634 6.52 24.67 -35.28
CA LEU A 634 6.12 24.08 -34.01
C LEU A 634 6.55 25.00 -32.84
N PRO A 635 5.64 25.30 -31.89
CA PRO A 635 6.00 25.98 -30.64
C PRO A 635 7.12 25.21 -29.91
N PRO A 636 8.18 25.88 -29.41
CA PRO A 636 9.21 25.25 -28.60
C PRO A 636 8.71 24.31 -27.50
N SER A 637 7.62 24.65 -26.80
CA SER A 637 7.02 23.82 -25.75
C SER A 637 6.45 22.48 -26.23
N ARG A 638 6.17 22.34 -27.53
CA ARG A 638 5.65 21.11 -28.14
C ARG A 638 6.72 20.24 -28.77
N ARG A 639 7.97 20.72 -28.85
CA ARG A 639 9.12 19.96 -29.37
C ARG A 639 9.57 18.90 -28.37
N TYR A 640 10.35 17.92 -28.86
CA TYR A 640 10.98 16.93 -27.99
C TYR A 640 12.40 17.33 -27.60
N TYR A 641 12.74 17.09 -26.33
CA TYR A 641 14.03 17.39 -25.73
C TYR A 641 14.50 16.17 -24.95
N ALA A 642 15.83 15.99 -24.87
CA ALA A 642 16.44 14.95 -24.06
C ALA A 642 17.47 15.55 -23.08
N GLY A 643 17.84 14.79 -22.05
CA GLY A 643 18.74 15.18 -20.96
C GLY A 643 18.01 15.60 -19.68
N GLY A 644 18.58 15.22 -18.54
CA GLY A 644 18.02 15.47 -17.21
C GLY A 644 17.50 14.21 -16.50
N GLY A 645 16.93 14.37 -15.31
CA GLY A 645 16.65 13.26 -14.38
C GLY A 645 15.62 12.23 -14.84
N GLY A 646 14.75 12.58 -15.79
CA GLY A 646 13.74 11.69 -16.39
C GLY A 646 14.07 11.23 -17.82
N SER A 647 15.29 11.50 -18.29
CA SER A 647 15.77 11.22 -19.65
C SER A 647 17.17 10.60 -19.55
N VAL A 648 18.23 11.31 -19.92
CA VAL A 648 19.63 10.90 -19.75
C VAL A 648 20.23 11.60 -18.53
N ARG A 649 20.31 10.90 -17.39
CA ARG A 649 20.92 11.43 -16.16
C ARG A 649 22.39 11.77 -16.40
N GLY A 650 22.86 12.85 -15.79
CA GLY A 650 24.23 13.36 -15.97
C GLY A 650 24.33 14.49 -17.00
N TYR A 651 23.37 14.63 -17.93
CA TYR A 651 23.26 15.83 -18.78
C TYR A 651 22.30 16.85 -18.17
N ALA A 652 22.51 18.12 -18.51
CA ALA A 652 21.60 19.20 -18.11
C ALA A 652 20.21 18.98 -18.71
N TYR A 653 19.18 19.49 -18.02
CA TYR A 653 17.79 19.35 -18.42
C TYR A 653 17.57 19.91 -19.83
N GLN A 654 16.99 19.10 -20.73
CA GLN A 654 16.68 19.47 -22.13
C GLN A 654 17.89 19.89 -23.00
N SER A 655 19.12 19.58 -22.58
CA SER A 655 20.36 20.02 -23.25
C SER A 655 20.79 19.17 -24.46
N LEU A 656 20.19 18.00 -24.63
CA LEU A 656 20.52 17.08 -25.72
C LEU A 656 19.61 17.33 -26.93
N GLY A 657 20.25 17.42 -28.09
CA GLY A 657 19.59 17.59 -29.39
C GLY A 657 20.15 18.76 -30.17
N PRO A 658 19.41 19.23 -31.20
CA PRO A 658 19.78 20.39 -31.98
C PRO A 658 19.93 21.64 -31.10
N GLN A 659 20.95 22.44 -31.40
CA GLN A 659 21.24 23.71 -30.73
C GLN A 659 21.23 24.85 -31.75
N ALA A 660 20.88 26.05 -31.31
CA ALA A 660 21.05 27.27 -32.09
C ALA A 660 22.50 27.79 -32.01
N PRO A 661 22.90 28.70 -32.92
CA PRO A 661 24.20 29.37 -32.86
C PRO A 661 24.51 30.09 -31.53
N ASP A 662 23.49 30.45 -30.76
CA ASP A 662 23.61 31.00 -29.40
C ASP A 662 24.01 29.95 -28.34
N GLY A 663 24.20 28.69 -28.75
CA GLY A 663 24.55 27.55 -27.88
C GLY A 663 23.37 26.98 -27.10
N LYS A 664 22.14 27.50 -27.28
CA LYS A 664 20.97 27.03 -26.55
C LYS A 664 20.24 25.91 -27.29
N PRO A 665 19.61 24.95 -26.58
CA PRO A 665 18.80 23.92 -27.21
C PRO A 665 17.59 24.52 -27.95
N ILE A 666 17.21 23.91 -29.06
CA ILE A 666 16.01 24.30 -29.84
C ILE A 666 15.00 23.16 -30.02
N GLY A 667 15.32 21.98 -29.49
CA GLY A 667 14.45 20.80 -29.53
C GLY A 667 14.37 20.14 -30.91
N GLY A 668 13.68 19.01 -30.93
CA GLY A 668 13.57 18.13 -32.09
C GLY A 668 12.14 17.72 -32.43
N LEU A 669 12.00 17.05 -33.57
CA LEU A 669 10.78 16.37 -34.02
C LEU A 669 10.77 14.89 -33.64
N SER A 670 11.88 14.32 -33.19
CA SER A 670 11.90 12.96 -32.65
C SER A 670 12.95 12.81 -31.56
N PHE A 671 12.82 11.75 -30.77
CA PHE A 671 13.81 11.38 -29.77
C PHE A 671 13.80 9.87 -29.53
N ASN A 672 14.90 9.38 -28.96
CA ASN A 672 14.97 8.05 -28.38
C ASN A 672 15.77 8.09 -27.08
N GLU A 673 15.34 7.33 -26.09
CA GLU A 673 15.92 7.23 -24.75
C GLU A 673 15.89 5.78 -24.28
N PHE A 674 16.93 5.38 -23.57
CA PHE A 674 17.12 4.07 -22.98
C PHE A 674 17.71 4.23 -21.58
N SER A 675 17.27 3.41 -20.64
CA SER A 675 17.83 3.36 -19.30
C SER A 675 17.89 1.91 -18.81
N LEU A 676 18.97 1.57 -18.13
CA LEU A 676 19.17 0.27 -17.49
C LEU A 676 19.65 0.48 -16.06
N GLU A 677 18.96 -0.15 -15.11
CA GLU A 677 19.26 -0.09 -13.68
C GLU A 677 19.43 -1.51 -13.12
N ALA A 678 20.40 -1.69 -12.23
CA ALA A 678 20.46 -2.87 -11.37
C ALA A 678 20.14 -2.46 -9.93
N ARG A 679 18.95 -2.83 -9.45
CA ARG A 679 18.40 -2.41 -8.16
C ARG A 679 18.70 -3.48 -7.12
N TYR A 680 19.70 -3.23 -6.26
CA TYR A 680 20.07 -4.13 -5.17
C TYR A 680 19.54 -3.61 -3.83
N ARG A 681 18.70 -4.40 -3.15
CA ARG A 681 18.08 -4.07 -1.86
C ARG A 681 18.71 -4.89 -0.73
N PHE A 682 19.04 -4.21 0.37
CA PHE A 682 19.51 -4.81 1.61
C PHE A 682 18.80 -4.14 2.79
N GLY A 683 17.86 -4.87 3.41
CA GLY A 683 16.97 -4.32 4.43
C GLY A 683 16.12 -3.15 3.91
N ASN A 684 16.21 -2.01 4.59
CA ASN A 684 15.50 -0.77 4.24
C ASN A 684 16.31 0.15 3.31
N PHE A 685 17.47 -0.30 2.83
CA PHE A 685 18.34 0.46 1.94
C PHE A 685 18.51 -0.27 0.60
N GLY A 686 18.92 0.49 -0.42
CA GLY A 686 19.30 -0.08 -1.70
C GLY A 686 20.33 0.76 -2.44
N ILE A 687 21.07 0.11 -3.33
CA ILE A 687 22.04 0.71 -4.23
C ILE A 687 21.63 0.37 -5.67
N VAL A 688 21.71 1.37 -6.55
CA VAL A 688 21.23 1.28 -7.92
C VAL A 688 22.26 1.86 -8.89
N PRO A 689 23.25 1.08 -9.37
CA PRO A 689 24.03 1.49 -10.54
C PRO A 689 23.12 1.56 -11.77
N PHE A 690 23.33 2.58 -12.60
CA PHE A 690 22.53 2.79 -13.80
C PHE A 690 23.35 3.35 -14.97
N VAL A 691 22.86 3.10 -16.17
CA VAL A 691 23.31 3.71 -17.41
C VAL A 691 22.10 4.18 -18.21
N ASP A 692 22.15 5.43 -18.66
CA ASP A 692 21.15 6.03 -19.51
C ASP A 692 21.77 6.42 -20.86
N ALA A 693 20.99 6.36 -21.92
CA ALA A 693 21.38 6.74 -23.26
C ALA A 693 20.24 7.46 -23.97
N GLY A 694 20.51 8.52 -24.72
CA GLY A 694 19.44 9.17 -25.48
C GLY A 694 19.89 10.35 -26.32
N GLN A 695 18.98 10.80 -27.19
CA GLN A 695 19.18 11.93 -28.09
C GLN A 695 17.84 12.45 -28.65
N SER A 696 17.79 13.74 -28.98
CA SER A 696 16.71 14.39 -29.73
C SER A 696 17.21 14.79 -31.12
N TYR A 697 16.33 14.73 -32.13
CA TYR A 697 16.67 14.96 -33.54
C TYR A 697 15.70 15.93 -34.19
N ASP A 698 16.19 16.67 -35.18
CA ASP A 698 15.40 17.56 -36.01
C ASP A 698 14.54 16.84 -37.06
N THR A 699 14.78 15.55 -37.29
CA THR A 699 14.01 14.70 -38.20
C THR A 699 12.80 14.08 -37.54
N VAL A 700 11.77 13.78 -38.34
CA VAL A 700 10.55 13.09 -37.90
C VAL A 700 10.85 11.69 -37.35
N TYR A 701 11.79 10.97 -37.96
CA TYR A 701 12.20 9.66 -37.49
C TYR A 701 13.47 9.75 -36.63
N PRO A 702 13.51 9.06 -35.48
CA PRO A 702 14.70 9.01 -34.65
C PRO A 702 15.80 8.23 -35.38
N ARG A 703 17.03 8.77 -35.37
CA ARG A 703 18.14 8.17 -36.14
C ARG A 703 18.90 7.08 -35.38
N GLY A 704 18.80 7.06 -34.05
CA GLY A 704 19.59 6.16 -33.19
C GLY A 704 21.11 6.42 -33.22
N SER A 705 21.56 7.51 -33.83
CA SER A 705 22.95 7.94 -33.92
C SER A 705 23.22 9.11 -32.96
N ASP A 706 24.50 9.44 -32.76
CA ASP A 706 24.92 10.54 -31.86
C ASP A 706 24.37 10.42 -30.43
N LEU A 707 24.12 9.20 -29.98
CA LEU A 707 23.62 8.94 -28.64
C LEU A 707 24.59 9.50 -27.59
N ARG A 708 24.00 10.05 -26.54
CA ARG A 708 24.72 10.55 -25.39
C ARG A 708 24.42 9.64 -24.22
N PHE A 709 25.49 9.26 -23.51
CA PHE A 709 25.43 8.29 -22.42
C PHE A 709 25.75 8.97 -21.11
N GLY A 710 24.98 8.64 -20.08
CA GLY A 710 25.21 9.02 -18.71
C GLY A 710 25.24 7.79 -17.82
N ALA A 711 26.12 7.77 -16.83
CA ALA A 711 26.21 6.67 -15.87
C ALA A 711 26.23 7.22 -14.46
N GLY A 712 25.75 6.42 -13.51
CA GLY A 712 25.67 6.87 -12.14
C GLY A 712 25.35 5.78 -11.14
N LEU A 713 25.24 6.23 -9.89
CA LEU A 713 24.91 5.41 -8.74
C LEU A 713 23.79 6.08 -7.94
N GLY A 714 22.75 5.32 -7.63
CA GLY A 714 21.61 5.74 -6.85
C GLY A 714 21.58 5.09 -5.47
N GLY A 715 21.31 5.87 -4.43
CA GLY A 715 20.90 5.38 -3.11
C GLY A 715 19.38 5.32 -3.00
N ARG A 716 18.86 4.30 -2.32
CA ARG A 716 17.42 4.14 -2.02
C ARG A 716 17.22 3.95 -0.53
N PHE A 717 16.20 4.61 0.02
CA PHE A 717 15.66 4.33 1.35
C PHE A 717 14.19 3.95 1.23
N TYR A 718 13.86 2.71 1.55
CA TYR A 718 12.53 2.14 1.37
C TYR A 718 11.65 2.52 2.56
N THR A 719 10.60 3.30 2.28
CA THR A 719 9.57 3.65 3.26
C THR A 719 8.26 2.92 2.96
N ASN A 720 7.28 3.00 3.86
CA ASN A 720 5.97 2.37 3.71
C ASN A 720 5.14 2.94 2.54
N PHE A 721 5.49 4.14 2.03
CA PHE A 721 4.76 4.81 0.95
C PHE A 721 5.54 4.88 -0.36
N GLY A 722 6.79 4.39 -0.40
CA GLY A 722 7.64 4.34 -1.58
C GLY A 722 9.11 4.64 -1.28
N PRO A 723 10.03 4.28 -2.20
CA PRO A 723 11.46 4.51 -2.00
C PRO A 723 11.83 5.99 -2.17
N LEU A 724 12.53 6.58 -1.20
CA LEU A 724 13.24 7.84 -1.37
C LEU A 724 14.52 7.59 -2.16
N ARG A 725 14.82 8.45 -3.15
CA ARG A 725 15.91 8.27 -4.08
C ARG A 725 16.89 9.44 -4.07
N VAL A 726 18.18 9.12 -4.11
CA VAL A 726 19.26 10.07 -4.36
C VAL A 726 20.14 9.49 -5.46
N ASP A 727 20.11 10.09 -6.65
CA ASP A 727 20.90 9.63 -7.80
C ASP A 727 22.03 10.62 -8.09
N VAL A 728 23.25 10.11 -8.24
CA VAL A 728 24.42 10.87 -8.69
C VAL A 728 24.85 10.34 -10.04
N ALA A 729 24.91 11.21 -11.05
CA ALA A 729 25.22 10.83 -12.43
C ALA A 729 26.30 11.72 -13.04
N THR A 730 27.07 11.16 -13.97
CA THR A 730 28.06 11.87 -14.77
C THR A 730 27.87 11.55 -16.26
N PRO A 731 28.01 12.54 -17.17
CA PRO A 731 27.96 12.29 -18.59
C PRO A 731 29.25 11.59 -19.05
N ILE A 732 29.14 10.46 -19.75
CA ILE A 732 30.29 9.70 -20.26
C ILE A 732 31.00 10.48 -21.38
N ASN A 733 30.23 11.09 -22.28
CA ASN A 733 30.73 11.86 -23.43
C ASN A 733 30.45 13.36 -23.22
N ARG A 734 31.08 13.95 -22.20
CA ARG A 734 30.85 15.33 -21.77
C ARG A 734 31.25 16.36 -22.85
N ARG A 735 30.35 17.30 -23.17
CA ARG A 735 30.66 18.48 -23.99
C ARG A 735 31.01 19.68 -23.13
N LYS A 736 31.58 20.71 -23.75
CA LYS A 736 31.78 22.01 -23.08
C LYS A 736 30.41 22.59 -22.70
N GLY A 737 30.21 22.88 -21.41
CA GLY A 737 28.94 23.35 -20.86
C GLY A 737 28.07 22.27 -20.20
N ASP A 738 28.36 20.98 -20.42
CA ASP A 738 27.69 19.90 -19.69
C ASP A 738 28.24 19.82 -18.25
N PRO A 739 27.40 19.52 -17.24
CA PRO A 739 27.83 19.42 -15.85
C PRO A 739 28.79 18.24 -15.64
N THR A 740 29.71 18.38 -14.68
CA THR A 740 30.61 17.27 -14.32
C THR A 740 29.88 16.18 -13.55
N VAL A 741 28.98 16.58 -12.65
CA VAL A 741 28.15 15.72 -11.82
C VAL A 741 26.77 16.35 -11.72
N ALA A 742 25.74 15.52 -11.83
CA ALA A 742 24.35 15.90 -11.59
C ALA A 742 23.79 15.09 -10.42
N VAL A 743 23.04 15.76 -9.55
CA VAL A 743 22.37 15.14 -8.39
C VAL A 743 20.87 15.29 -8.55
N TYR A 744 20.14 14.21 -8.26
CA TYR A 744 18.68 14.15 -8.31
C TYR A 744 18.15 13.58 -7.00
N ILE A 745 17.20 14.29 -6.39
CA ILE A 745 16.50 13.83 -5.18
C ILE A 745 15.01 13.77 -5.50
N SER A 746 14.39 12.60 -5.25
CA SER A 746 12.97 12.37 -5.56
C SER A 746 12.39 11.22 -4.76
N ILE A 747 11.07 11.05 -4.80
CA ILE A 747 10.33 9.94 -4.19
C ILE A 747 9.81 9.03 -5.32
N GLY A 748 9.93 7.71 -5.16
CA GLY A 748 9.59 6.70 -6.15
C GLY A 748 10.80 6.23 -6.97
N GLN A 749 10.60 5.17 -7.75
CA GLN A 749 11.62 4.69 -8.70
C GLN A 749 11.79 5.67 -9.88
N ALA A 750 12.88 5.52 -10.64
CA ALA A 750 13.14 6.35 -11.83
C ALA A 750 12.09 6.15 -12.93
N PHE A 751 11.59 4.91 -13.05
CA PHE A 751 10.56 4.45 -13.97
C PHE A 751 9.96 3.13 -13.49
#